data_AF-K1Y3J2-F1
#
_entry.id   AF-K1Y3J2-F1
#
_cell.length_a   1.000
_cell.length_b   1.000
_cell.length_c   1.000
_cell.angle_alpha   90.00
_cell.angle_beta   90.00
_cell.angle_gamma   90.00
#
_symmetry.space_group_name_H-M   'P 1'
#
loop_
_entity.id
_entity.type
_entity.pdbx_description
1 polymer ?
#
loop_
_entity_poly.entity_id
_entity_poly.type
_entity_poly.pdbx_seq_one_letter_code
_entity_poly.pdbx_strand_id
1 'polypeptide(L)'
;MFSRLGQKIGQLRNAVSRSEWGARHLRKKAYETVNHDVHAPGVLLIQIDGLGYDQLRRAFDNNKLPFLQRLIRRDHFVLRKFYSGLPSTTAAVQAELFYGVKGAVPAVNYYDRLDRREKNMLDAQDVDAFAAKLEKNHQGLLKGGSSYSNIYSGGAREALFCIQTMNVESMFQDIPWRKVAWFCILYFVKIVRILGLSLIEIGLAVFDMVKGVLRGRNPFLELKFILSRIVVCIVLRELVRVHVKMDIAAGVPIIHANFLGYDEHSHRRGPSSAFAHWTLKGIEGTVKDIMHKAMRSHKRDYHIFIYSDHGQEPTVPFSVRTGKTLREAVREVFCDGPFKNAEFVESDGATPYSKLNKRAMGLLRSSPQAGPHEAEEGIGSNIVYIMAMGPLGHIYLPVRPEEQEMRRYAGQLVREAGIPLVCYVQNREVRCVTKTGDDLLAVKGPEVFGPNHPFLREVTEDFETVCRHAHAGDFVISGWQTEGGSRTLTFPIENGSHGGPGSNETKGFIIFADTPEGADKSCLRPLDLRLQVKTILEKRFPSCVPAVKKQNSTPEIIKVMSYNIHSCLGLDGKLFPARIARIIGRRSPDIVALQEVDRNMDRSGNEDQATLIGEQLGMQSIFFPLLRVGGGEYGLAILSRYPIKEMSYNVLPQIQAPRPTERRGLVWVRLDTHCGPVHFFNTHLSYFKREGYLQMRHIVKRTRLDSLPSSEPVIFCGDLNSGNSSPTYSLMAGRLIDSHKFASGPTFISTYPILRLDYIFHSRHLAPVRTAVINDWECRLASDHLPVSSIFVHDPEIKV
;
A
#
# COMPACT_ATOMS: atom_id res chain seq x y z
N MET A 1 31.67 -7.52 -17.03
CA MET A 1 31.44 -8.91 -17.49
C MET A 1 30.25 -9.55 -16.76
N PHE A 2 30.18 -9.46 -15.43
CA PHE A 2 29.05 -9.96 -14.62
C PHE A 2 27.71 -9.26 -14.88
N SER A 3 27.70 -7.94 -15.14
CA SER A 3 26.48 -7.17 -15.47
C SER A 3 25.86 -7.58 -16.82
N ARG A 4 26.67 -7.68 -17.88
CA ARG A 4 26.23 -8.16 -19.22
C ARG A 4 25.75 -9.62 -19.19
N LEU A 5 26.38 -10.47 -18.38
CA LEU A 5 25.94 -11.86 -18.19
C LEU A 5 24.60 -11.90 -17.44
N GLY A 6 24.44 -11.09 -16.39
CA GLY A 6 23.18 -10.92 -15.65
C GLY A 6 22.04 -10.37 -16.52
N GLN A 7 22.33 -9.44 -17.43
CA GLN A 7 21.36 -8.88 -18.38
C GLN A 7 20.89 -9.93 -19.40
N LYS A 8 21.82 -10.71 -19.99
CA LYS A 8 21.47 -11.83 -20.89
C LYS A 8 20.65 -12.91 -20.16
N ILE A 9 21.02 -13.25 -18.92
CA ILE A 9 20.25 -14.19 -18.08
C ILE A 9 18.87 -13.60 -17.75
N GLY A 10 18.76 -12.30 -17.48
CA GLY A 10 17.50 -11.61 -17.22
C GLY A 10 16.55 -11.62 -18.42
N GLN A 11 17.07 -11.35 -19.62
CA GLN A 11 16.33 -11.41 -20.88
C GLN A 11 15.88 -12.84 -21.21
N LEU A 12 16.75 -13.84 -21.06
CA LEU A 12 16.37 -15.26 -21.19
C LEU A 12 15.32 -15.68 -20.16
N ARG A 13 15.48 -15.26 -18.90
CA ARG A 13 14.53 -15.57 -17.82
C ARG A 13 13.17 -14.91 -18.04
N ASN A 14 13.13 -13.74 -18.65
CA ASN A 14 11.89 -13.07 -19.04
C ASN A 14 11.22 -13.76 -20.24
N ALA A 15 12.01 -14.18 -21.24
CA ALA A 15 11.49 -14.94 -22.38
C ALA A 15 10.86 -16.29 -21.96
N VAL A 16 11.37 -16.91 -20.89
CA VAL A 16 10.86 -18.17 -20.32
C VAL A 16 9.94 -17.92 -19.10
N SER A 17 9.62 -16.66 -18.79
CA SER A 17 8.81 -16.32 -17.61
C SER A 17 7.35 -16.72 -17.81
N ARG A 18 6.84 -17.57 -16.91
CA ARG A 18 5.44 -18.04 -16.90
C ARG A 18 4.43 -16.88 -16.90
N SER A 19 4.75 -15.78 -16.22
CA SER A 19 3.89 -14.59 -16.19
C SER A 19 3.90 -13.81 -17.51
N GLU A 20 5.03 -13.75 -18.22
CA GLU A 20 5.12 -13.13 -19.55
C GLU A 20 4.41 -13.99 -20.61
N TRP A 21 4.58 -15.31 -20.55
CA TRP A 21 3.83 -16.22 -21.39
C TRP A 21 2.32 -16.10 -21.14
N GLY A 22 1.91 -16.09 -19.86
CA GLY A 22 0.51 -15.87 -19.47
C GLY A 22 -0.01 -14.53 -19.94
N ALA A 23 0.79 -13.46 -19.80
CA ALA A 23 0.42 -12.13 -20.31
C ALA A 23 0.13 -12.16 -21.83
N ARG A 24 1.02 -12.80 -22.60
CA ARG A 24 0.88 -12.88 -24.08
C ARG A 24 -0.28 -13.76 -24.54
N HIS A 25 -0.51 -14.89 -23.89
CA HIS A 25 -1.43 -15.93 -24.41
C HIS A 25 -2.78 -15.97 -23.67
N LEU A 26 -2.79 -15.69 -22.37
CA LEU A 26 -4.01 -15.67 -21.55
C LEU A 26 -4.58 -14.26 -21.40
N ARG A 27 -3.74 -13.21 -21.46
CA ARG A 27 -4.11 -11.78 -21.38
C ARG A 27 -3.82 -11.00 -22.66
N LYS A 28 -3.93 -11.65 -23.82
CA LYS A 28 -3.55 -11.12 -25.14
C LYS A 28 -4.09 -9.70 -25.42
N LYS A 29 -5.39 -9.47 -25.19
CA LYS A 29 -6.04 -8.16 -25.42
C LYS A 29 -5.44 -7.05 -24.55
N ALA A 30 -5.14 -7.32 -23.28
CA ALA A 30 -4.46 -6.35 -22.42
C ALA A 30 -3.02 -6.11 -22.88
N TYR A 31 -2.30 -7.17 -23.25
CA TYR A 31 -0.93 -7.08 -23.72
C TYR A 31 -0.76 -6.28 -25.03
N GLU A 32 -1.74 -6.38 -25.94
CA GLU A 32 -1.71 -5.71 -27.26
C GLU A 32 -2.21 -4.25 -27.22
N THR A 33 -3.16 -3.93 -26.33
CA THR A 33 -3.79 -2.60 -26.27
C THR A 33 -3.10 -1.60 -25.35
N VAL A 34 -2.23 -2.07 -24.46
CA VAL A 34 -1.53 -1.22 -23.51
C VAL A 34 -0.30 -0.61 -24.18
N ASN A 35 -0.19 0.72 -24.13
CA ASN A 35 1.02 1.40 -24.56
C ASN A 35 2.18 1.03 -23.60
N HIS A 36 3.25 0.47 -24.17
CA HIS A 36 4.42 0.01 -23.43
C HIS A 36 5.41 1.16 -23.31
N ASP A 37 5.26 1.94 -22.25
CA ASP A 37 6.18 3.03 -21.91
C ASP A 37 6.75 2.77 -20.52
N VAL A 38 8.05 2.45 -20.47
CA VAL A 38 8.79 2.13 -19.23
C VAL A 38 8.73 3.29 -18.23
N HIS A 39 8.61 4.52 -18.73
CA HIS A 39 8.56 5.74 -17.93
C HIS A 39 7.12 6.13 -17.58
N ALA A 40 6.11 5.46 -18.13
CA ALA A 40 4.73 5.72 -17.73
C ALA A 40 4.47 5.16 -16.33
N PRO A 41 3.75 5.92 -15.48
CA PRO A 41 3.40 5.48 -14.15
C PRO A 41 2.45 4.27 -14.24
N GLY A 42 2.67 3.32 -13.35
CA GLY A 42 1.70 2.30 -12.96
C GLY A 42 1.30 2.49 -11.51
N VAL A 43 0.10 2.06 -11.13
CA VAL A 43 -0.33 2.02 -9.73
C VAL A 43 -0.76 0.61 -9.36
N LEU A 44 -0.27 0.13 -8.22
CA LEU A 44 -0.64 -1.15 -7.64
C LEU A 44 -1.18 -0.92 -6.23
N LEU A 45 -2.47 -1.18 -6.06
CA LEU A 45 -3.19 -1.11 -4.79
C LEU A 45 -3.37 -2.52 -4.25
N ILE A 46 -2.81 -2.79 -3.07
CA ILE A 46 -2.94 -4.06 -2.37
C ILE A 46 -3.74 -3.84 -1.08
N GLN A 47 -4.95 -4.37 -1.01
CA GLN A 47 -5.79 -4.33 0.16
C GLN A 47 -5.61 -5.64 0.97
N ILE A 48 -5.36 -5.51 2.28
CA ILE A 48 -5.42 -6.62 3.24
C ILE A 48 -6.70 -6.44 4.05
N ASP A 49 -7.73 -7.20 3.68
CA ASP A 49 -9.08 -7.05 4.21
C ASP A 49 -9.15 -7.33 5.72
N GLY A 50 -9.85 -6.46 6.46
CA GLY A 50 -10.10 -6.59 7.90
C GLY A 50 -8.91 -6.39 8.84
N LEU A 51 -7.68 -6.17 8.34
CA LEU A 51 -6.48 -6.05 9.18
C LEU A 51 -6.29 -4.64 9.77
N GLY A 52 -6.76 -4.43 11.00
CA GLY A 52 -6.59 -3.15 11.70
C GLY A 52 -5.14 -2.81 12.07
N TYR A 53 -4.85 -1.52 12.26
CA TYR A 53 -3.51 -0.98 12.56
C TYR A 53 -2.84 -1.64 13.77
N ASP A 54 -3.60 -1.86 14.85
CA ASP A 54 -3.06 -2.44 16.08
C ASP A 54 -2.73 -3.93 15.91
N GLN A 55 -3.52 -4.66 15.12
CA GLN A 55 -3.23 -6.05 14.81
C GLN A 55 -2.01 -6.19 13.90
N LEU A 56 -1.83 -5.24 12.96
CA LEU A 56 -0.60 -5.14 12.17
C LEU A 56 0.62 -4.89 13.07
N ARG A 57 0.53 -3.92 14.01
CA ARG A 57 1.62 -3.66 14.98
C ARG A 57 1.91 -4.87 15.85
N ARG A 58 0.87 -5.54 16.36
CA ARG A 58 1.03 -6.80 17.10
C ARG A 58 1.72 -7.87 16.26
N ALA A 59 1.38 -8.00 14.98
CA ALA A 59 2.03 -8.94 14.08
C ALA A 59 3.52 -8.56 13.86
N PHE A 60 3.85 -7.27 13.86
CA PHE A 60 5.23 -6.79 13.84
C PHE A 60 5.98 -7.14 15.13
N ASP A 61 5.42 -6.85 16.29
CA ASP A 61 6.05 -7.14 17.58
C ASP A 61 6.35 -8.64 17.75
N ASN A 62 5.49 -9.49 17.17
CA ASN A 62 5.65 -10.94 17.16
C ASN A 62 6.45 -11.49 15.96
N ASN A 63 7.11 -10.63 15.17
CA ASN A 63 7.91 -10.99 13.98
C ASN A 63 7.16 -11.89 12.97
N LYS A 64 5.85 -11.70 12.80
CA LYS A 64 5.01 -12.46 11.87
C LYS A 64 5.05 -11.93 10.44
N LEU A 65 5.47 -10.67 10.26
CA LEU A 65 5.52 -9.96 8.99
C LEU A 65 6.91 -9.31 8.73
N PRO A 66 7.99 -10.11 8.68
CA PRO A 66 9.36 -9.62 8.57
C PRO A 66 9.68 -8.86 7.27
N PHE A 67 8.98 -9.13 6.18
CA PHE A 67 9.17 -8.42 4.91
C PHE A 67 8.54 -7.03 4.98
N LEU A 68 7.30 -6.90 5.46
CA LEU A 68 6.67 -5.58 5.62
C LEU A 68 7.42 -4.71 6.63
N GLN A 69 7.90 -5.29 7.73
CA GLN A 69 8.76 -4.57 8.69
C GLN A 69 10.06 -4.07 8.05
N ARG A 70 10.67 -4.89 7.18
CA ARG A 70 11.89 -4.49 6.48
C ARG A 70 11.63 -3.34 5.51
N LEU A 71 10.50 -3.37 4.79
CA LEU A 71 10.12 -2.30 3.88
C LEU A 71 10.05 -0.96 4.62
N ILE A 72 9.40 -0.95 5.79
CA ILE A 72 9.26 0.27 6.60
C ILE A 72 10.62 0.72 7.16
N ARG A 73 11.45 -0.22 7.65
CA ARG A 73 12.72 0.12 8.31
C ARG A 73 13.84 0.53 7.34
N ARG A 74 13.86 -0.01 6.12
CA ARG A 74 15.00 0.12 5.20
C ARG A 74 14.66 0.73 3.85
N ASP A 75 13.41 0.65 3.41
CA ASP A 75 13.03 0.87 2.01
C ASP A 75 12.17 2.13 1.79
N HIS A 76 12.21 3.09 2.74
CA HIS A 76 11.52 4.39 2.67
C HIS A 76 9.99 4.29 2.54
N PHE A 77 9.42 3.16 2.97
CA PHE A 77 7.98 3.04 3.14
C PHE A 77 7.58 3.58 4.51
N VAL A 78 6.50 4.36 4.55
CA VAL A 78 5.95 4.90 5.79
C VAL A 78 4.66 4.18 6.14
N LEU A 79 4.50 3.83 7.41
CA LEU A 79 3.25 3.29 7.96
C LEU A 79 2.46 4.43 8.59
N ARG A 80 1.26 4.70 8.08
CA ARG A 80 0.32 5.69 8.64
C ARG A 80 -0.99 5.02 9.06
N LYS A 81 -1.68 5.64 10.01
CA LYS A 81 -3.06 5.27 10.32
C LYS A 81 -3.94 5.70 9.15
N PHE A 82 -4.94 4.89 8.83
CA PHE A 82 -5.87 5.13 7.73
C PHE A 82 -7.29 4.98 8.27
N TYR A 83 -8.06 6.06 8.21
CA TYR A 83 -9.43 6.08 8.69
C TYR A 83 -10.36 5.51 7.63
N SER A 84 -11.08 4.46 7.99
CA SER A 84 -11.95 3.70 7.08
C SER A 84 -13.21 4.46 6.65
N GLY A 85 -13.65 5.45 7.43
CA GLY A 85 -14.99 6.02 7.28
C GLY A 85 -16.08 5.15 7.90
N LEU A 86 -17.32 5.65 7.88
CA LEU A 86 -18.50 4.89 8.27
C LEU A 86 -19.53 4.74 7.14
N PRO A 87 -20.20 3.58 7.04
CA PRO A 87 -19.97 2.37 7.84
C PRO A 87 -18.59 1.75 7.52
N SER A 88 -17.90 1.19 8.52
CA SER A 88 -16.53 0.66 8.38
C SER A 88 -16.53 -0.72 7.68
N THR A 89 -16.92 -0.70 6.40
CA THR A 89 -17.19 -1.89 5.58
C THR A 89 -16.43 -1.80 4.25
N THR A 90 -16.05 -2.94 3.69
CA THR A 90 -15.41 -3.01 2.37
C THR A 90 -16.23 -2.29 1.29
N ALA A 91 -17.55 -2.44 1.30
CA ALA A 91 -18.43 -1.81 0.30
C ALA A 91 -18.44 -0.27 0.41
N ALA A 92 -18.44 0.31 1.60
CA ALA A 92 -18.38 1.76 1.76
C ALA A 92 -17.00 2.31 1.42
N VAL A 93 -15.94 1.66 1.91
CA VAL A 93 -14.54 2.07 1.63
C VAL A 93 -14.23 2.01 0.14
N GLN A 94 -14.62 0.94 -0.54
CA GLN A 94 -14.41 0.81 -1.98
C GLN A 94 -15.27 1.78 -2.79
N ALA A 95 -16.48 2.11 -2.36
CA ALA A 95 -17.27 3.14 -3.04
C ALA A 95 -16.58 4.52 -2.95
N GLU A 96 -16.04 4.84 -1.77
CA GLU A 96 -15.30 6.06 -1.55
C GLU A 96 -13.98 6.10 -2.36
N LEU A 97 -13.21 5.01 -2.37
CA LEU A 97 -11.96 4.92 -3.13
C LEU A 97 -12.19 4.88 -4.64
N PHE A 98 -13.07 4.00 -5.13
CA PHE A 98 -13.23 3.72 -6.56
C PHE A 98 -14.11 4.73 -7.27
N TYR A 99 -15.12 5.30 -6.60
CA TYR A 99 -16.05 6.24 -7.22
C TYR A 99 -15.96 7.65 -6.62
N GLY A 100 -15.41 7.80 -5.41
CA GLY A 100 -15.31 9.11 -4.74
C GLY A 100 -16.58 9.46 -3.97
N VAL A 101 -17.41 8.47 -3.64
CA VAL A 101 -18.69 8.67 -2.96
C VAL A 101 -18.56 8.21 -1.50
N LYS A 102 -18.49 9.19 -0.60
CA LYS A 102 -18.45 8.96 0.85
C LYS A 102 -19.82 8.48 1.35
N GLY A 103 -19.82 7.48 2.24
CA GLY A 103 -21.07 6.98 2.86
C GLY A 103 -22.09 6.48 1.83
N ALA A 104 -21.63 5.88 0.72
CA ALA A 104 -22.48 5.50 -0.41
C ALA A 104 -23.57 4.47 -0.02
N VAL A 105 -23.29 3.65 0.99
CA VAL A 105 -24.22 2.69 1.57
C VAL A 105 -24.30 2.90 3.08
N PRO A 106 -25.48 2.71 3.71
CA PRO A 106 -25.64 2.93 5.14
C PRO A 106 -25.10 1.76 5.99
N ALA A 107 -25.09 0.54 5.43
CA ALA A 107 -24.59 -0.67 6.05
C ALA A 107 -24.34 -1.77 4.98
N VAL A 108 -23.80 -2.92 5.39
CA VAL A 108 -23.66 -4.11 4.52
C VAL A 108 -25.02 -4.60 4.03
N ASN A 109 -26.04 -4.52 4.89
CA ASN A 109 -27.41 -4.88 4.60
C ASN A 109 -28.36 -3.77 5.04
N TYR A 110 -29.31 -3.38 4.18
CA TYR A 110 -30.29 -2.35 4.46
C TYR A 110 -31.58 -2.58 3.68
N TYR A 111 -32.68 -1.97 4.13
CA TYR A 111 -33.96 -2.04 3.43
C TYR A 111 -34.14 -0.79 2.56
N ASP A 112 -34.31 -0.98 1.26
CA ASP A 112 -34.58 0.13 0.34
C ASP A 112 -36.10 0.37 0.27
N ARG A 113 -36.55 1.48 0.88
CA ARG A 113 -37.98 1.87 0.87
C ARG A 113 -38.49 2.22 -0.53
N LEU A 114 -37.62 2.61 -1.47
CA LEU A 114 -38.02 2.93 -2.85
C LEU A 114 -38.27 1.65 -3.64
N ASP A 115 -37.35 0.70 -3.55
CA ASP A 115 -37.45 -0.59 -4.24
C ASP A 115 -38.27 -1.63 -3.45
N ARG A 116 -38.71 -1.27 -2.23
CA ARG A 116 -39.47 -2.11 -1.27
C ARG A 116 -38.87 -3.49 -1.03
N ARG A 117 -37.54 -3.56 -0.97
CA ARG A 117 -36.82 -4.83 -0.79
C ARG A 117 -35.53 -4.65 -0.02
N GLU A 118 -35.08 -5.75 0.58
CA GLU A 118 -33.74 -5.86 1.16
C GLU A 118 -32.66 -5.68 0.08
N LYS A 119 -31.58 -4.99 0.44
CA LYS A 119 -30.38 -4.79 -0.36
C LYS A 119 -29.19 -5.32 0.42
N ASN A 120 -28.42 -6.21 -0.20
CA ASN A 120 -27.27 -6.85 0.42
C ASN A 120 -26.00 -6.63 -0.42
N MET A 121 -24.99 -5.99 0.16
CA MET A 121 -23.71 -5.69 -0.51
C MET A 121 -22.80 -6.92 -0.69
N LEU A 122 -23.32 -8.11 -0.41
CA LEU A 122 -22.71 -9.41 -0.65
C LEU A 122 -23.47 -10.21 -1.73
N ASP A 123 -24.59 -9.69 -2.22
CA ASP A 123 -25.34 -10.26 -3.35
C ASP A 123 -24.90 -9.63 -4.67
N ALA A 124 -24.65 -10.47 -5.68
CA ALA A 124 -24.13 -10.01 -6.97
C ALA A 124 -25.09 -9.08 -7.73
N GLN A 125 -26.41 -9.33 -7.67
CA GLN A 125 -27.40 -8.54 -8.39
C GLN A 125 -27.57 -7.15 -7.76
N ASP A 126 -27.59 -7.10 -6.42
CA ASP A 126 -27.68 -5.85 -5.67
C ASP A 126 -26.44 -4.98 -5.87
N VAL A 127 -25.25 -5.59 -5.80
CA VAL A 127 -23.99 -4.89 -6.01
C VAL A 127 -23.89 -4.38 -7.45
N ASP A 128 -24.30 -5.15 -8.46
CA ASP A 128 -24.25 -4.71 -9.85
C ASP A 128 -25.23 -3.55 -10.13
N ALA A 129 -26.46 -3.65 -9.65
CA ALA A 129 -27.44 -2.57 -9.76
C ALA A 129 -26.94 -1.29 -9.06
N PHE A 130 -26.29 -1.42 -7.90
CA PHE A 130 -25.74 -0.28 -7.18
C PHE A 130 -24.50 0.31 -7.87
N ALA A 131 -23.58 -0.53 -8.33
CA ALA A 131 -22.39 -0.11 -9.07
C ALA A 131 -22.75 0.63 -10.37
N ALA A 132 -23.77 0.16 -11.09
CA ALA A 132 -24.27 0.85 -12.29
C ALA A 132 -24.77 2.27 -11.99
N LYS A 133 -25.44 2.48 -10.84
CA LYS A 133 -25.85 3.82 -10.37
C LYS A 133 -24.62 4.71 -10.09
N LEU A 134 -23.60 4.17 -9.44
CA LEU A 134 -22.35 4.90 -9.17
C LEU A 134 -21.61 5.26 -10.47
N GLU A 135 -21.48 4.31 -11.40
CA GLU A 135 -20.76 4.49 -12.67
C GLU A 135 -21.41 5.50 -13.61
N LYS A 136 -22.73 5.68 -13.51
CA LYS A 136 -23.45 6.71 -14.26
C LYS A 136 -23.04 8.13 -13.86
N ASN A 137 -22.77 8.34 -12.57
CA ASN A 137 -22.53 9.68 -12.01
C ASN A 137 -21.05 9.95 -11.70
N HIS A 138 -20.24 8.90 -11.59
CA HIS A 138 -18.86 8.99 -11.14
C HIS A 138 -17.93 8.12 -11.98
N GLN A 139 -16.78 8.70 -12.35
CA GLN A 139 -15.74 7.95 -13.06
C GLN A 139 -15.04 6.95 -12.12
N GLY A 140 -15.09 5.66 -12.47
CA GLY A 140 -14.35 4.61 -11.78
C GLY A 140 -12.83 4.82 -11.79
N LEU A 141 -12.18 4.62 -10.63
CA LEU A 141 -10.72 4.78 -10.47
C LEU A 141 -9.93 3.80 -11.34
N LEU A 142 -10.46 2.59 -11.50
CA LEU A 142 -9.77 1.46 -12.12
C LEU A 142 -9.99 1.42 -13.63
N LYS A 143 -10.54 2.48 -14.24
CA LYS A 143 -10.80 2.56 -15.67
C LYS A 143 -9.54 2.23 -16.49
N GLY A 144 -9.65 1.23 -17.36
CA GLY A 144 -8.53 0.75 -18.18
C GLY A 144 -7.52 -0.14 -17.45
N GLY A 145 -7.77 -0.44 -16.17
CA GLY A 145 -6.98 -1.32 -15.32
C GLY A 145 -7.68 -2.63 -14.96
N SER A 146 -7.30 -3.20 -13.81
CA SER A 146 -7.79 -4.48 -13.31
C SER A 146 -8.26 -4.43 -11.85
N SER A 147 -9.30 -5.18 -11.54
CA SER A 147 -9.93 -5.31 -10.23
C SER A 147 -10.00 -6.80 -9.83
N TYR A 148 -9.49 -7.15 -8.65
CA TYR A 148 -9.43 -8.53 -8.18
C TYR A 148 -9.97 -8.69 -6.76
N SER A 149 -10.94 -9.59 -6.61
CA SER A 149 -11.51 -10.00 -5.30
C SER A 149 -12.19 -8.85 -4.52
N ASN A 150 -12.81 -7.90 -5.24
CA ASN A 150 -13.43 -6.71 -4.67
C ASN A 150 -14.96 -6.83 -4.58
N ILE A 151 -15.63 -5.86 -3.94
CA ILE A 151 -17.08 -5.71 -4.06
C ILE A 151 -17.39 -5.19 -5.47
N TYR A 152 -16.77 -4.08 -5.86
CA TYR A 152 -16.98 -3.44 -7.16
C TYR A 152 -15.83 -3.67 -8.14
N SER A 153 -16.15 -3.59 -9.43
CA SER A 153 -15.18 -3.55 -10.53
C SER A 153 -14.38 -2.24 -10.55
N GLY A 154 -14.94 -1.15 -10.03
CA GLY A 154 -14.31 0.17 -10.08
C GLY A 154 -14.15 0.73 -11.51
N GLY A 155 -14.96 0.25 -12.46
CA GLY A 155 -14.83 0.54 -13.88
C GLY A 155 -13.66 -0.17 -14.57
N ALA A 156 -13.07 -1.19 -13.92
CA ALA A 156 -11.95 -1.94 -14.49
C ALA A 156 -12.31 -2.62 -15.81
N ARG A 157 -11.32 -2.73 -16.69
CA ARG A 157 -11.48 -3.50 -17.93
C ARG A 157 -11.62 -4.99 -17.63
N GLU A 158 -10.90 -5.43 -16.61
CA GLU A 158 -10.86 -6.80 -16.16
C GLU A 158 -11.24 -6.83 -14.67
N ALA A 159 -12.33 -7.49 -14.33
CA ALA A 159 -12.81 -7.60 -12.97
C ALA A 159 -13.09 -9.07 -12.66
N LEU A 160 -12.14 -9.75 -12.01
CA LEU A 160 -12.27 -11.16 -11.65
C LEU A 160 -12.51 -11.33 -10.16
N PHE A 161 -13.38 -12.28 -9.81
CA PHE A 161 -13.77 -12.59 -8.44
C PHE A 161 -14.38 -11.40 -7.69
N CYS A 162 -14.91 -10.40 -8.41
CA CYS A 162 -15.60 -9.28 -7.79
C CYS A 162 -17.07 -9.63 -7.59
N ILE A 163 -17.69 -9.21 -6.49
CA ILE A 163 -19.11 -9.51 -6.25
C ILE A 163 -19.98 -8.97 -7.39
N GLN A 164 -19.71 -7.74 -7.85
CA GLN A 164 -20.38 -7.12 -9.00
C GLN A 164 -20.39 -8.02 -10.26
N THR A 165 -19.27 -8.65 -10.59
CA THR A 165 -19.11 -9.40 -11.86
C THR A 165 -19.26 -10.91 -11.70
N MET A 166 -19.52 -11.39 -10.48
CA MET A 166 -19.69 -12.81 -10.20
C MET A 166 -21.07 -13.29 -10.66
N ASN A 167 -21.13 -13.81 -11.89
CA ASN A 167 -22.25 -14.60 -12.36
C ASN A 167 -21.91 -16.10 -12.26
N VAL A 168 -22.50 -16.76 -11.25
CA VAL A 168 -22.21 -18.17 -10.89
C VAL A 168 -22.63 -19.14 -12.01
N GLU A 169 -23.66 -18.81 -12.79
CA GLU A 169 -24.16 -19.65 -13.89
C GLU A 169 -23.20 -19.67 -15.08
N SER A 170 -22.55 -18.54 -15.39
CA SER A 170 -21.55 -18.44 -16.45
C SER A 170 -20.15 -18.89 -16.03
N MET A 171 -19.88 -19.07 -14.72
CA MET A 171 -18.54 -19.42 -14.24
C MET A 171 -18.10 -20.84 -14.64
N PHE A 172 -19.08 -21.72 -14.91
CA PHE A 172 -18.86 -23.10 -15.33
C PHE A 172 -19.27 -23.38 -16.79
N GLN A 173 -19.92 -22.42 -17.45
CA GLN A 173 -20.19 -22.47 -18.88
C GLN A 173 -19.01 -21.85 -19.65
N ASP A 174 -18.61 -22.47 -20.76
CA ASP A 174 -17.49 -22.03 -21.62
C ASP A 174 -16.10 -21.93 -20.95
N ILE A 175 -15.80 -22.81 -19.99
CA ILE A 175 -14.43 -22.92 -19.47
C ILE A 175 -13.48 -23.26 -20.63
N PRO A 176 -12.51 -22.39 -20.96
CA PRO A 176 -11.56 -22.67 -22.03
C PRO A 176 -10.58 -23.73 -21.54
N TRP A 177 -10.95 -25.01 -21.61
CA TRP A 177 -10.20 -26.14 -21.07
C TRP A 177 -8.75 -26.19 -21.56
N ARG A 178 -8.48 -25.70 -22.77
CA ARG A 178 -7.11 -25.51 -23.28
C ARG A 178 -6.30 -24.51 -22.44
N LYS A 179 -6.88 -23.37 -22.05
CA LYS A 179 -6.24 -22.37 -21.19
C LYS A 179 -6.08 -22.88 -19.77
N VAL A 180 -7.07 -23.61 -19.24
CA VAL A 180 -7.00 -24.26 -17.93
C VAL A 180 -5.91 -25.33 -17.89
N ALA A 181 -5.82 -26.18 -18.92
CA ALA A 181 -4.77 -27.19 -19.03
C ALA A 181 -3.36 -26.55 -19.05
N TRP A 182 -3.17 -25.50 -19.87
CA TRP A 182 -1.90 -24.75 -19.89
C TRP A 182 -1.60 -24.07 -18.56
N PHE A 183 -2.61 -23.50 -17.90
CA PHE A 183 -2.47 -22.95 -16.56
C PHE A 183 -2.01 -24.04 -15.57
N CYS A 184 -2.67 -25.20 -15.56
CA CYS A 184 -2.30 -26.32 -14.69
C CYS A 184 -0.88 -26.81 -14.94
N ILE A 185 -0.45 -26.91 -16.21
CA ILE A 185 0.92 -27.31 -16.56
C ILE A 185 1.94 -26.26 -16.09
N LEU A 186 1.73 -24.99 -16.45
CA LEU A 186 2.67 -23.90 -16.10
C LEU A 186 2.75 -23.68 -14.59
N TYR A 187 1.66 -23.90 -13.86
CA TYR A 187 1.58 -23.68 -12.43
C TYR A 187 1.58 -24.98 -11.62
N PHE A 188 1.94 -26.13 -12.19
CA PHE A 188 1.86 -27.45 -11.54
C PHE A 188 2.52 -27.49 -10.16
N VAL A 189 3.78 -27.06 -10.04
CA VAL A 189 4.49 -27.00 -8.74
C VAL A 189 3.78 -26.11 -7.72
N LYS A 190 3.11 -25.03 -8.18
CA LYS A 190 2.31 -24.16 -7.32
C LYS A 190 1.03 -24.85 -6.89
N ILE A 191 0.38 -25.59 -7.79
CA ILE A 191 -0.81 -26.40 -7.47
C ILE A 191 -0.46 -27.46 -6.44
N VAL A 192 0.65 -28.19 -6.59
CA VAL A 192 1.14 -29.16 -5.59
C VAL A 192 1.38 -28.49 -4.24
N ARG A 193 1.99 -27.29 -4.23
CA ARG A 193 2.17 -26.52 -2.99
C ARG A 193 0.84 -26.08 -2.37
N ILE A 194 -0.12 -25.65 -3.19
CA ILE A 194 -1.47 -25.29 -2.74
C ILE A 194 -2.13 -26.51 -2.11
N LEU A 195 -2.09 -27.67 -2.77
CA LEU A 195 -2.63 -28.92 -2.23
C LEU A 195 -1.98 -29.30 -0.90
N GLY A 196 -0.66 -29.21 -0.79
CA GLY A 196 0.05 -29.48 0.47
C GLY A 196 -0.34 -28.52 1.60
N LEU A 197 -0.43 -27.20 1.32
CA LEU A 197 -0.90 -26.22 2.30
C LEU A 197 -2.37 -26.43 2.68
N SER A 198 -3.20 -26.81 1.71
CA SER A 198 -4.60 -27.17 1.95
C SER A 198 -4.72 -28.39 2.85
N LEU A 199 -3.88 -29.43 2.68
CA LEU A 199 -3.87 -30.60 3.56
C LEU A 199 -3.50 -30.25 5.00
N ILE A 200 -2.49 -29.39 5.19
CA ILE A 200 -2.13 -28.88 6.53
C ILE A 200 -3.31 -28.13 7.14
N GLU A 201 -3.98 -27.28 6.36
CA GLU A 201 -5.12 -26.50 6.83
C GLU A 201 -6.36 -27.35 7.12
N ILE A 202 -6.59 -28.41 6.34
CA ILE A 202 -7.61 -29.42 6.63
C ILE A 202 -7.29 -30.09 7.97
N GLY A 203 -6.04 -30.53 8.18
CA GLY A 203 -5.62 -31.16 9.45
C GLY A 203 -5.89 -30.27 10.66
N LEU A 204 -5.48 -29.00 10.59
CA LEU A 204 -5.74 -28.00 11.65
C LEU A 204 -7.24 -27.75 11.84
N ALA A 205 -8.00 -27.67 10.75
CA ALA A 205 -9.43 -27.41 10.81
C ALA A 205 -10.23 -28.60 11.35
N VAL A 206 -9.83 -29.83 11.05
CA VAL A 206 -10.42 -31.05 11.62
C VAL A 206 -10.15 -31.12 13.13
N PHE A 207 -8.92 -30.82 13.57
CA PHE A 207 -8.61 -30.76 15.00
C PHE A 207 -9.47 -29.73 15.75
N ASP A 208 -9.62 -28.53 15.17
CA ASP A 208 -10.49 -27.48 15.70
C ASP A 208 -11.97 -27.89 15.69
N MET A 209 -12.43 -28.54 14.62
CA MET A 209 -13.80 -29.06 14.51
C MET A 209 -14.07 -30.07 15.63
N VAL A 210 -13.16 -31.03 15.87
CA VAL A 210 -13.30 -31.99 16.97
C VAL A 210 -13.43 -31.27 18.31
N LYS A 211 -12.57 -30.28 18.58
CA LYS A 211 -12.64 -29.46 19.81
C LYS A 211 -13.93 -28.63 19.89
N GLY A 212 -14.45 -28.16 18.75
CA GLY A 212 -15.69 -27.39 18.65
C GLY A 212 -16.93 -28.26 18.90
N VAL A 213 -16.97 -29.45 18.31
CA VAL A 213 -18.03 -30.44 18.52
C VAL A 213 -18.06 -30.90 19.98
N LEU A 214 -16.89 -31.13 20.59
CA LEU A 214 -16.76 -31.41 22.03
C LEU A 214 -17.26 -30.25 22.92
N ARG A 215 -17.39 -29.03 22.38
CA ARG A 215 -17.96 -27.85 23.04
C ARG A 215 -19.40 -27.56 22.58
N GLY A 216 -20.07 -28.52 21.95
CA GLY A 216 -21.48 -28.42 21.54
C GLY A 216 -21.74 -27.68 20.24
N ARG A 217 -20.72 -27.44 19.39
CA ARG A 217 -20.91 -26.78 18.08
C ARG A 217 -21.34 -27.78 16.99
N ASN A 218 -22.10 -27.29 16.01
CA ASN A 218 -22.65 -28.13 14.94
C ASN A 218 -21.55 -28.61 13.95
N PRO A 219 -21.37 -29.93 13.76
CA PRO A 219 -20.30 -30.49 12.92
C PRO A 219 -20.46 -30.20 11.41
N PHE A 220 -21.69 -30.09 10.91
CA PHE A 220 -21.92 -29.84 9.48
C PHE A 220 -21.58 -28.40 9.08
N LEU A 221 -21.87 -27.45 9.96
CA LEU A 221 -21.46 -26.06 9.79
C LEU A 221 -19.93 -25.98 9.82
N GLU A 222 -19.28 -26.61 10.80
CA GLU A 222 -17.82 -26.68 10.90
C GLU A 222 -17.16 -27.20 9.61
N LEU A 223 -17.65 -28.31 9.03
CA LEU A 223 -17.11 -28.91 7.80
C LEU A 223 -17.25 -28.00 6.57
N LYS A 224 -18.43 -27.39 6.36
CA LYS A 224 -18.67 -26.44 5.26
C LYS A 224 -17.73 -25.23 5.33
N PHE A 225 -17.37 -24.82 6.54
CA PHE A 225 -16.40 -23.75 6.74
C PHE A 225 -14.95 -24.15 6.40
N ILE A 226 -14.58 -25.43 6.54
CA ILE A 226 -13.25 -25.89 6.12
C ILE A 226 -13.08 -25.71 4.61
N LEU A 227 -14.10 -26.07 3.83
CA LEU A 227 -14.07 -25.97 2.37
C LEU A 227 -14.00 -24.53 1.88
N SER A 228 -14.90 -23.66 2.37
CA SER A 228 -14.88 -22.23 2.02
C SER A 228 -13.56 -21.55 2.42
N ARG A 229 -13.00 -21.89 3.59
CA ARG A 229 -11.68 -21.41 4.04
C ARG A 229 -10.57 -21.75 3.04
N ILE A 230 -10.49 -23.00 2.57
CA ILE A 230 -9.44 -23.40 1.62
C ILE A 230 -9.57 -22.61 0.32
N VAL A 231 -10.81 -22.46 -0.17
CA VAL A 231 -11.08 -21.72 -1.39
C VAL A 231 -10.68 -20.25 -1.24
N VAL A 232 -11.18 -19.54 -0.22
CA VAL A 232 -10.94 -18.09 -0.07
C VAL A 232 -9.51 -17.80 0.40
N CYS A 233 -9.02 -18.49 1.44
CA CYS A 233 -7.73 -18.15 2.05
C CYS A 233 -6.52 -18.67 1.24
N ILE A 234 -6.68 -19.72 0.44
CA ILE A 234 -5.56 -20.35 -0.29
C ILE A 234 -5.73 -20.22 -1.80
N VAL A 235 -6.82 -20.76 -2.35
CA VAL A 235 -7.01 -20.86 -3.81
C VAL A 235 -7.18 -19.47 -4.42
N LEU A 236 -8.13 -18.68 -3.93
CA LEU A 236 -8.41 -17.33 -4.40
C LEU A 236 -7.18 -16.43 -4.26
N ARG A 237 -6.49 -16.46 -3.10
CA ARG A 237 -5.24 -15.71 -2.89
C ARG A 237 -4.17 -16.02 -3.95
N GLU A 238 -3.94 -17.29 -4.26
CA GLU A 238 -2.95 -17.67 -5.27
C GLU A 238 -3.42 -17.36 -6.70
N LEU A 239 -4.72 -17.44 -6.99
CA LEU A 239 -5.28 -17.02 -8.28
C LEU A 239 -5.10 -15.51 -8.47
N VAL A 240 -5.48 -14.69 -7.50
CA VAL A 240 -5.28 -13.23 -7.52
C VAL A 240 -3.81 -12.90 -7.73
N ARG A 241 -2.90 -13.56 -6.98
CA ARG A 241 -1.46 -13.40 -7.15
C ARG A 241 -0.98 -13.66 -8.58
N VAL A 242 -1.44 -14.74 -9.21
CA VAL A 242 -1.03 -15.08 -10.57
C VAL A 242 -1.53 -14.04 -11.57
N HIS A 243 -2.79 -13.63 -11.47
CA HIS A 243 -3.38 -12.65 -12.38
C HIS A 243 -2.73 -11.26 -12.24
N VAL A 244 -2.50 -10.79 -11.01
CA VAL A 244 -1.79 -9.53 -10.77
C VAL A 244 -0.39 -9.56 -11.39
N LYS A 245 0.36 -10.68 -11.27
CA LYS A 245 1.68 -10.81 -11.89
C LYS A 245 1.63 -10.82 -13.42
N MET A 246 0.57 -11.35 -14.01
CA MET A 246 0.33 -11.32 -15.46
C MET A 246 0.02 -9.90 -15.92
N ASP A 247 -0.77 -9.14 -15.16
CA ASP A 247 -1.11 -7.76 -15.48
C ASP A 247 0.11 -6.82 -15.34
N ILE A 248 0.94 -7.04 -14.32
CA ILE A 248 2.22 -6.35 -14.19
C ILE A 248 3.12 -6.62 -15.39
N ALA A 249 3.16 -7.86 -15.87
CA ALA A 249 3.92 -8.26 -17.06
C ALA A 249 3.33 -7.66 -18.36
N ALA A 250 2.00 -7.53 -18.42
CA ALA A 250 1.30 -6.86 -19.52
C ALA A 250 1.43 -5.33 -19.47
N GLY A 251 1.82 -4.75 -18.33
CA GLY A 251 1.97 -3.30 -18.17
C GLY A 251 0.66 -2.58 -17.89
N VAL A 252 -0.31 -3.21 -17.23
CA VAL A 252 -1.61 -2.59 -16.92
C VAL A 252 -1.43 -1.32 -16.06
N PRO A 253 -2.04 -0.17 -16.40
CA PRO A 253 -1.74 1.11 -15.73
C PRO A 253 -2.17 1.17 -14.26
N ILE A 254 -3.26 0.50 -13.88
CA ILE A 254 -3.73 0.46 -12.49
C ILE A 254 -4.26 -0.93 -12.16
N ILE A 255 -3.85 -1.48 -11.02
CA ILE A 255 -4.24 -2.82 -10.57
C ILE A 255 -4.66 -2.72 -9.10
N HIS A 256 -5.86 -3.19 -8.78
CA HIS A 256 -6.31 -3.38 -7.40
C HIS A 256 -6.46 -4.86 -7.07
N ALA A 257 -5.90 -5.29 -5.94
CA ALA A 257 -6.00 -6.66 -5.45
C ALA A 257 -6.37 -6.68 -3.98
N ASN A 258 -7.49 -7.32 -3.66
CA ASN A 258 -7.94 -7.53 -2.28
C ASN A 258 -7.64 -8.96 -1.80
N PHE A 259 -7.18 -9.08 -0.56
CA PHE A 259 -6.85 -10.35 0.08
C PHE A 259 -7.72 -10.58 1.33
N LEU A 260 -8.83 -11.30 1.13
CA LEU A 260 -9.89 -11.57 2.12
C LEU A 260 -9.48 -12.45 3.33
N GLY A 261 -8.35 -13.15 3.23
CA GLY A 261 -8.06 -14.27 4.12
C GLY A 261 -7.95 -13.93 5.62
N TYR A 262 -7.61 -12.69 5.98
CA TYR A 262 -7.53 -12.26 7.38
C TYR A 262 -8.91 -11.94 7.96
N ASP A 263 -9.74 -11.20 7.22
CA ASP A 263 -11.10 -10.83 7.60
C ASP A 263 -11.96 -12.07 7.92
N GLU A 264 -11.97 -13.05 7.00
CA GLU A 264 -12.65 -14.35 7.16
C GLU A 264 -12.26 -15.08 8.46
N HIS A 265 -10.98 -15.04 8.82
CA HIS A 265 -10.51 -15.67 10.05
C HIS A 265 -10.90 -14.88 11.30
N SER A 266 -10.90 -13.56 11.19
CA SER A 266 -11.15 -12.66 12.30
C SER A 266 -12.63 -12.67 12.69
N HIS A 267 -13.55 -12.71 11.71
CA HIS A 267 -14.99 -12.88 11.95
C HIS A 267 -15.30 -14.10 12.82
N ARG A 268 -14.63 -15.23 12.53
CA ARG A 268 -14.92 -16.49 13.19
C ARG A 268 -14.14 -16.76 14.47
N ARG A 269 -12.88 -16.35 14.55
CA ARG A 269 -11.98 -16.70 15.69
C ARG A 269 -11.57 -15.49 16.51
N GLY A 270 -11.94 -14.30 16.08
CA GLY A 270 -11.51 -13.02 16.64
C GLY A 270 -10.22 -12.52 16.00
N PRO A 271 -10.03 -11.19 15.97
CA PRO A 271 -8.93 -10.54 15.26
C PRO A 271 -7.54 -10.86 15.84
N SER A 272 -7.45 -11.13 17.16
CA SER A 272 -6.18 -11.49 17.81
C SER A 272 -5.87 -12.99 17.82
N SER A 273 -6.65 -13.82 17.10
CA SER A 273 -6.46 -15.27 17.13
C SER A 273 -5.15 -15.68 16.44
N ALA A 274 -4.53 -16.76 16.94
CA ALA A 274 -3.32 -17.32 16.34
C ALA A 274 -3.52 -17.70 14.87
N PHE A 275 -4.73 -18.13 14.49
CA PHE A 275 -5.09 -18.48 13.12
C PHE A 275 -5.22 -17.26 12.21
N ALA A 276 -5.89 -16.18 12.66
CA ALA A 276 -5.92 -14.93 11.91
C ALA A 276 -4.49 -14.43 11.64
N HIS A 277 -3.62 -14.47 12.64
CA HIS A 277 -2.21 -14.08 12.49
C HIS A 277 -1.37 -15.07 11.66
N TRP A 278 -1.74 -16.35 11.60
CA TRP A 278 -1.06 -17.34 10.77
C TRP A 278 -1.30 -17.09 9.28
N THR A 279 -2.52 -16.69 8.88
CA THR A 279 -2.86 -16.42 7.48
C THR A 279 -2.06 -15.24 6.90
N LEU A 280 -1.68 -14.28 7.75
CA LEU A 280 -0.87 -13.12 7.39
C LEU A 280 0.47 -13.53 6.76
N LYS A 281 1.03 -14.67 7.16
CA LYS A 281 2.29 -15.20 6.60
C LYS A 281 2.14 -15.57 5.11
N GLY A 282 0.98 -16.11 4.74
CA GLY A 282 0.64 -16.41 3.36
C GLY A 282 0.36 -15.15 2.54
N ILE A 283 -0.35 -14.17 3.12
CA ILE A 283 -0.61 -12.87 2.51
C ILE A 283 0.71 -12.13 2.25
N GLU A 284 1.60 -12.03 3.24
CA GLU A 284 2.92 -11.39 3.09
C GLU A 284 3.76 -12.05 1.98
N GLY A 285 3.78 -13.37 1.91
CA GLY A 285 4.49 -14.10 0.86
C GLY A 285 3.99 -13.74 -0.54
N THR A 286 2.69 -13.49 -0.68
CA THR A 286 2.05 -13.04 -1.93
C THR A 286 2.38 -11.58 -2.22
N VAL A 287 2.20 -10.68 -1.25
CA VAL A 287 2.56 -9.25 -1.34
C VAL A 287 4.00 -9.10 -1.80
N LYS A 288 4.93 -9.80 -1.15
CA LYS A 288 6.37 -9.81 -1.50
C LYS A 288 6.62 -10.19 -2.95
N ASP A 289 5.99 -11.26 -3.44
CA ASP A 289 6.19 -11.72 -4.81
C ASP A 289 5.60 -10.76 -5.85
N ILE A 290 4.43 -10.20 -5.57
CA ILE A 290 3.79 -9.18 -6.42
C ILE A 290 4.67 -7.93 -6.49
N MET A 291 5.08 -7.40 -5.34
CA MET A 291 5.95 -6.22 -5.27
C MET A 291 7.26 -6.44 -6.02
N HIS A 292 7.90 -7.58 -5.81
CA HIS A 292 9.13 -7.95 -6.53
C HIS A 292 8.96 -8.01 -8.05
N LYS A 293 7.77 -8.37 -8.55
CA LYS A 293 7.47 -8.36 -9.99
C LYS A 293 7.15 -6.94 -10.47
N ALA A 294 6.36 -6.16 -9.71
CA ALA A 294 6.02 -4.76 -10.01
C ALA A 294 7.27 -3.90 -10.13
N MET A 295 8.13 -3.94 -9.11
CA MET A 295 9.40 -3.21 -9.04
C MET A 295 10.38 -3.59 -10.17
N ARG A 296 10.25 -4.78 -10.75
CA ARG A 296 11.08 -5.25 -11.87
C ARG A 296 10.38 -5.16 -13.23
N SER A 297 9.16 -4.63 -13.32
CA SER A 297 8.41 -4.59 -14.58
C SER A 297 9.09 -3.72 -15.64
N HIS A 298 9.29 -4.25 -16.85
CA HIS A 298 9.84 -3.51 -18.00
C HIS A 298 8.78 -2.75 -18.79
N LYS A 299 7.56 -2.66 -18.26
CA LYS A 299 6.45 -2.06 -19.00
C LYS A 299 5.98 -0.74 -18.39
N ARG A 300 6.13 -0.57 -17.08
CA ARG A 300 5.73 0.61 -16.30
C ARG A 300 6.49 0.67 -14.98
N ASP A 301 6.58 1.86 -14.40
CA ASP A 301 7.06 2.08 -13.05
C ASP A 301 5.89 2.09 -12.05
N TYR A 302 5.71 1.00 -11.31
CA TYR A 302 4.57 0.85 -10.41
C TYR A 302 4.80 1.51 -9.05
N HIS A 303 3.94 2.48 -8.72
CA HIS A 303 3.75 2.99 -7.38
C HIS A 303 2.86 2.04 -6.58
N ILE A 304 3.35 1.60 -5.42
CA ILE A 304 2.72 0.53 -4.63
C ILE A 304 2.16 1.10 -3.34
N PHE A 305 0.87 0.83 -3.10
CA PHE A 305 0.18 1.10 -1.85
C PHE A 305 -0.29 -0.22 -1.26
N ILE A 306 -0.01 -0.44 0.02
CA ILE A 306 -0.54 -1.56 0.79
C ILE A 306 -1.39 -0.97 1.90
N TYR A 307 -2.67 -1.31 1.96
CA TYR A 307 -3.57 -0.70 2.92
C TYR A 307 -4.59 -1.71 3.45
N SER A 308 -5.28 -1.32 4.51
CA SER A 308 -6.47 -1.99 5.03
C SER A 308 -7.64 -1.05 4.85
N ASP A 309 -8.74 -1.59 4.35
CA ASP A 309 -10.01 -0.89 4.23
C ASP A 309 -10.65 -0.66 5.60
N HIS A 310 -10.64 -1.67 6.46
CA HIS A 310 -11.05 -1.57 7.87
C HIS A 310 -10.26 -2.54 8.76
N GLY A 311 -10.38 -2.34 10.07
CA GLY A 311 -9.98 -3.33 11.07
C GLY A 311 -11.17 -4.16 11.54
N GLN A 312 -11.05 -4.73 12.74
CA GLN A 312 -12.15 -5.40 13.42
C GLN A 312 -12.06 -5.19 14.93
N GLU A 313 -13.22 -5.13 15.58
CA GLU A 313 -13.33 -5.23 17.03
C GLU A 313 -13.45 -6.70 17.47
N PRO A 314 -12.90 -7.09 18.63
CA PRO A 314 -13.27 -8.35 19.28
C PRO A 314 -14.70 -8.24 19.83
N THR A 315 -15.59 -9.13 19.40
CA THR A 315 -17.02 -9.01 19.68
C THR A 315 -17.58 -10.13 20.55
N VAL A 316 -18.78 -9.90 21.08
CA VAL A 316 -19.64 -10.91 21.70
C VAL A 316 -20.99 -10.89 20.98
N PRO A 317 -21.53 -12.04 20.53
CA PRO A 317 -22.85 -12.08 19.91
C PRO A 317 -23.93 -11.57 20.86
N PHE A 318 -24.84 -10.75 20.34
CA PHE A 318 -25.95 -10.16 21.09
C PHE A 318 -26.77 -11.23 21.81
N SER A 319 -27.13 -12.30 21.10
CA SER A 319 -27.92 -13.41 21.65
C SER A 319 -27.23 -14.17 22.78
N VAL A 320 -25.90 -14.22 22.78
CA VAL A 320 -25.12 -14.83 23.87
C VAL A 320 -25.10 -13.92 25.09
N ARG A 321 -25.09 -12.59 24.89
CA ARG A 321 -25.09 -11.62 25.99
C ARG A 321 -26.47 -11.45 26.62
N THR A 322 -27.52 -11.35 25.82
CA THR A 322 -28.88 -11.03 26.28
C THR A 322 -29.74 -12.27 26.50
N GLY A 323 -29.34 -13.43 25.97
CA GLY A 323 -30.14 -14.65 25.98
C GLY A 323 -31.32 -14.65 24.99
N LYS A 324 -31.47 -13.59 24.18
CA LYS A 324 -32.57 -13.41 23.21
C LYS A 324 -32.03 -13.05 21.83
N THR A 325 -32.74 -13.44 20.77
CA THR A 325 -32.43 -12.93 19.43
C THR A 325 -32.73 -11.43 19.34
N LEU A 326 -32.10 -10.72 18.40
CA LEU A 326 -32.36 -9.29 18.20
C LEU A 326 -33.83 -9.05 17.84
N ARG A 327 -34.41 -9.88 16.96
CA ARG A 327 -35.85 -9.85 16.65
C ARG A 327 -36.74 -9.97 17.89
N GLU A 328 -36.45 -10.91 18.78
CA GLU A 328 -37.24 -11.09 20.01
C GLU A 328 -37.15 -9.86 20.92
N ALA A 329 -35.95 -9.35 21.14
CA ALA A 329 -35.71 -8.19 21.98
C ALA A 329 -36.37 -6.91 21.42
N VAL A 330 -36.30 -6.72 20.10
CA VAL A 330 -36.97 -5.59 19.42
C VAL A 330 -38.49 -5.75 19.48
N ARG A 331 -39.02 -6.95 19.23
CA ARG A 331 -40.46 -7.22 19.31
C ARG A 331 -41.03 -6.93 20.69
N GLU A 332 -40.31 -7.26 21.76
CA GLU A 332 -40.72 -6.95 23.13
C GLU A 332 -40.82 -5.45 23.40
N VAL A 333 -39.98 -4.62 22.80
CA VAL A 333 -40.07 -3.16 22.97
C VAL A 333 -41.27 -2.57 22.23
N PHE A 334 -41.60 -3.12 21.07
CA PHE A 334 -42.68 -2.63 20.23
C PHE A 334 -44.03 -3.32 20.48
N CYS A 335 -44.11 -4.24 21.45
CA CYS A 335 -45.34 -4.97 21.76
C CYS A 335 -46.42 -4.08 22.43
N ASP A 336 -46.00 -2.99 23.05
CA ASP A 336 -46.87 -1.99 23.69
C ASP A 336 -46.88 -0.70 22.86
N GLY A 337 -47.91 -0.56 22.01
CA GLY A 337 -48.15 0.62 21.17
C GLY A 337 -48.78 0.30 19.81
N PRO A 338 -48.69 1.23 18.83
CA PRO A 338 -49.34 1.08 17.51
C PRO A 338 -48.80 -0.11 16.70
N PHE A 339 -47.62 -0.63 17.05
CA PHE A 339 -46.97 -1.75 16.35
C PHE A 339 -47.18 -3.12 17.03
N LYS A 340 -48.10 -3.24 17.99
CA LYS A 340 -48.36 -4.50 18.72
C LYS A 340 -48.66 -5.69 17.80
N ASN A 341 -49.37 -5.44 16.70
CA ASN A 341 -49.76 -6.45 15.71
C ASN A 341 -48.83 -6.48 14.49
N ALA A 342 -47.64 -5.86 14.59
CA ALA A 342 -46.70 -5.83 13.49
C ALA A 342 -45.97 -7.17 13.34
N GLU A 343 -45.67 -7.54 12.09
CA GLU A 343 -44.77 -8.65 11.81
C GLU A 343 -43.31 -8.17 11.92
N PHE A 344 -42.45 -8.96 12.55
CA PHE A 344 -41.03 -8.62 12.71
C PHE A 344 -40.18 -9.54 11.85
N VAL A 345 -39.53 -8.93 10.85
CA VAL A 345 -38.64 -9.62 9.91
C VAL A 345 -37.20 -9.20 10.20
N GLU A 346 -36.38 -10.15 10.63
CA GLU A 346 -34.92 -9.99 10.76
C GLU A 346 -34.24 -10.71 9.60
N SER A 347 -33.32 -10.03 8.91
CA SER A 347 -32.56 -10.68 7.83
C SER A 347 -31.68 -11.79 8.39
N ASP A 348 -31.69 -12.96 7.74
CA ASP A 348 -30.73 -14.02 7.99
C ASP A 348 -29.32 -13.48 7.67
N GLY A 349 -28.57 -13.04 8.70
CA GLY A 349 -27.17 -12.58 8.63
C GLY A 349 -26.17 -13.65 8.23
N ALA A 350 -26.58 -14.62 7.42
CA ALA A 350 -25.78 -15.73 6.98
C ALA A 350 -24.74 -15.24 5.95
N THR A 351 -23.48 -15.64 6.15
CA THR A 351 -22.33 -15.30 5.30
C THR A 351 -22.61 -15.49 3.80
N PRO A 352 -21.94 -14.74 2.88
CA PRO A 352 -22.23 -14.75 1.45
C PRO A 352 -22.36 -16.16 0.84
N TYR A 353 -21.59 -17.11 1.36
CA TYR A 353 -21.54 -18.48 0.86
C TYR A 353 -22.58 -19.45 1.43
N SER A 354 -23.32 -19.05 2.47
CA SER A 354 -24.47 -19.80 2.95
C SER A 354 -25.63 -19.79 1.93
N LYS A 355 -25.80 -18.68 1.21
CA LYS A 355 -26.78 -18.51 0.11
C LYS A 355 -26.34 -19.23 -1.17
N LEU A 356 -25.03 -19.27 -1.49
CA LEU A 356 -24.50 -20.06 -2.61
C LEU A 356 -24.82 -21.57 -2.45
N ASN A 357 -24.83 -22.06 -1.21
CA ASN A 357 -25.17 -23.45 -0.89
C ASN A 357 -26.68 -23.75 -0.91
N LYS A 358 -27.56 -22.79 -0.57
CA LYS A 358 -29.02 -22.98 -0.72
C LYS A 358 -29.38 -23.25 -2.20
N ARG A 359 -28.69 -22.62 -3.15
CA ARG A 359 -28.84 -22.89 -4.59
C ARG A 359 -28.11 -24.16 -5.06
N ALA A 360 -26.90 -24.44 -4.56
CA ALA A 360 -26.16 -25.65 -4.95
C ALA A 360 -26.82 -26.97 -4.45
N MET A 361 -27.50 -26.98 -3.29
CA MET A 361 -28.29 -28.14 -2.86
C MET A 361 -29.62 -28.30 -3.61
N GLY A 362 -30.12 -27.24 -4.25
CA GLY A 362 -31.28 -27.31 -5.16
C GLY A 362 -31.01 -28.08 -6.45
N LEU A 363 -29.73 -28.28 -6.81
CA LEU A 363 -29.30 -29.08 -7.97
C LEU A 363 -29.28 -30.59 -7.70
N LEU A 364 -29.32 -31.04 -6.45
CA LEU A 364 -29.19 -32.45 -6.05
C LEU A 364 -30.49 -33.09 -5.53
N ARG A 365 -31.56 -32.30 -5.35
CA ARG A 365 -32.89 -32.81 -5.03
C ARG A 365 -33.87 -32.37 -6.10
N SER A 366 -34.19 -33.28 -7.01
CA SER A 366 -35.41 -33.21 -7.82
C SER A 366 -36.61 -33.39 -6.89
N SER A 367 -37.01 -32.32 -6.23
CA SER A 367 -38.33 -32.14 -5.63
C SER A 367 -38.96 -30.93 -6.33
N PRO A 368 -40.29 -30.86 -6.47
CA PRO A 368 -40.94 -29.89 -7.34
C PRO A 368 -40.47 -28.48 -7.00
N GLN A 369 -40.21 -27.70 -8.04
CA GLN A 369 -39.95 -26.27 -7.97
C GLN A 369 -40.81 -25.64 -6.86
N ALA A 370 -40.18 -25.25 -5.76
CA ALA A 370 -40.61 -24.01 -5.14
C ALA A 370 -40.31 -22.97 -6.20
N GLY A 371 -41.36 -22.44 -6.82
CA GLY A 371 -41.25 -21.40 -7.85
C GLY A 371 -40.48 -20.20 -7.33
N PRO A 372 -40.32 -19.13 -8.13
CA PRO A 372 -40.08 -17.84 -7.51
C PRO A 372 -41.08 -17.72 -6.36
N HIS A 373 -40.62 -17.43 -5.14
CA HIS A 373 -41.49 -16.69 -4.25
C HIS A 373 -41.72 -15.38 -5.03
N GLU A 374 -42.75 -15.39 -5.88
CA GLU A 374 -43.64 -14.27 -6.02
C GLU A 374 -43.88 -13.85 -4.57
N ALA A 375 -43.18 -12.79 -4.16
CA ALA A 375 -43.67 -11.98 -3.08
C ALA A 375 -45.05 -11.57 -3.56
N GLU A 376 -46.07 -12.27 -3.08
CA GLU A 376 -47.46 -11.92 -3.36
C GLU A 376 -47.59 -10.41 -3.20
N GLU A 377 -48.00 -9.76 -4.29
CA GLU A 377 -48.48 -8.40 -4.24
C GLU A 377 -49.67 -8.37 -3.27
N GLY A 378 -49.43 -7.86 -2.07
CA GLY A 378 -50.46 -7.72 -1.06
C GLY A 378 -49.92 -6.97 0.15
N ILE A 379 -50.35 -5.73 0.30
CA ILE A 379 -49.99 -4.83 1.39
C ILE A 379 -50.33 -5.46 2.75
N GLY A 380 -49.29 -5.72 3.56
CA GLY A 380 -49.36 -5.62 5.01
C GLY A 380 -48.61 -4.36 5.43
N SER A 381 -49.31 -3.24 5.64
CA SER A 381 -48.75 -1.94 6.04
C SER A 381 -48.14 -1.92 7.45
N ASN A 382 -47.82 -3.08 8.03
CA ASN A 382 -47.47 -3.26 9.43
C ASN A 382 -46.30 -4.25 9.63
N ILE A 383 -45.25 -4.16 8.83
CA ILE A 383 -44.02 -4.96 8.99
C ILE A 383 -42.89 -4.08 9.55
N VAL A 384 -42.21 -4.55 10.59
CA VAL A 384 -40.97 -3.96 11.13
C VAL A 384 -39.79 -4.76 10.58
N TYR A 385 -38.94 -4.10 9.80
CA TYR A 385 -37.73 -4.72 9.26
C TYR A 385 -36.52 -4.42 10.15
N ILE A 386 -35.77 -5.45 10.48
CA ILE A 386 -34.53 -5.37 11.27
C ILE A 386 -33.39 -5.85 10.37
N MET A 387 -32.54 -4.90 9.97
CA MET A 387 -31.39 -5.15 9.10
C MET A 387 -30.12 -4.91 9.89
N ALA A 388 -29.51 -5.98 10.41
CA ALA A 388 -28.33 -5.89 11.26
C ALA A 388 -27.26 -6.88 10.80
N MET A 389 -26.08 -6.36 10.46
CA MET A 389 -24.90 -7.16 10.16
C MET A 389 -23.69 -6.54 10.86
N GLY A 390 -22.96 -7.37 11.60
CA GLY A 390 -21.90 -6.92 12.49
C GLY A 390 -22.40 -6.09 13.68
N PRO A 391 -21.67 -5.05 14.11
CA PRO A 391 -22.02 -4.22 15.26
C PRO A 391 -22.92 -3.02 14.90
N LEU A 392 -23.40 -2.91 13.65
CA LEU A 392 -24.28 -1.85 13.18
C LEU A 392 -25.56 -2.45 12.57
N GLY A 393 -26.70 -1.81 12.80
CA GLY A 393 -27.97 -2.23 12.22
C GLY A 393 -28.97 -1.09 12.08
N HIS A 394 -30.06 -1.38 11.41
CA HIS A 394 -31.14 -0.45 11.11
C HIS A 394 -32.49 -1.11 11.39
N ILE A 395 -33.39 -0.39 12.05
CA ILE A 395 -34.78 -0.80 12.29
C ILE A 395 -35.67 0.13 11.47
N TYR A 396 -36.50 -0.44 10.60
CA TYR A 396 -37.44 0.29 9.75
C TYR A 396 -38.85 0.04 10.26
N LEU A 397 -39.52 1.11 10.65
CA LEU A 397 -40.90 1.06 11.08
C LEU A 397 -41.85 1.24 9.88
N PRO A 398 -43.04 0.62 9.90
CA PRO A 398 -44.02 0.77 8.83
C PRO A 398 -44.49 2.24 8.71
N VAL A 399 -44.72 2.88 9.85
CA VAL A 399 -45.04 4.30 9.98
C VAL A 399 -44.09 4.89 11.00
N ARG A 400 -43.53 6.07 10.70
CA ARG A 400 -42.65 6.78 11.63
C ARG A 400 -43.47 7.38 12.78
N PRO A 401 -43.19 7.03 14.05
CA PRO A 401 -43.87 7.59 15.22
C PRO A 401 -43.62 9.09 15.41
N GLU A 402 -44.43 9.71 16.27
CA GLU A 402 -44.18 11.08 16.73
C GLU A 402 -42.88 11.19 17.53
N GLU A 403 -42.32 12.40 17.65
CA GLU A 403 -41.00 12.61 18.26
C GLU A 403 -40.90 12.11 19.71
N GLN A 404 -41.97 12.26 20.50
CA GLN A 404 -42.00 11.78 21.89
C GLN A 404 -41.99 10.25 21.96
N GLU A 405 -42.71 9.58 21.04
CA GLU A 405 -42.73 8.12 20.95
C GLU A 405 -41.40 7.57 20.44
N MET A 406 -40.78 8.23 19.45
CA MET A 406 -39.43 7.88 18.97
C MET A 406 -38.43 7.88 20.12
N ARG A 407 -38.45 8.92 20.95
CA ARG A 407 -37.61 9.03 22.14
C ARG A 407 -37.88 7.92 23.15
N ARG A 408 -39.15 7.61 23.40
CA ARG A 408 -39.57 6.52 24.29
C ARG A 408 -39.01 5.18 23.80
N TYR A 409 -39.26 4.83 22.54
CA TYR A 409 -38.79 3.57 21.95
C TYR A 409 -37.27 3.46 21.91
N ALA A 410 -36.54 4.54 21.57
CA ALA A 410 -35.08 4.54 21.65
C ALA A 410 -34.58 4.23 23.08
N GLY A 411 -35.21 4.81 24.10
CA GLY A 411 -34.92 4.53 25.50
C GLY A 411 -35.20 3.08 25.91
N GLN A 412 -36.30 2.49 25.42
CA GLN A 412 -36.64 1.09 25.68
C GLN A 412 -35.73 0.11 24.94
N LEU A 413 -35.34 0.40 23.70
CA LEU A 413 -34.35 -0.39 22.96
C LEU A 413 -33.01 -0.46 23.71
N VAL A 414 -32.62 0.61 24.39
CA VAL A 414 -31.40 0.61 25.22
C VAL A 414 -31.60 -0.14 26.54
N ARG A 415 -32.66 0.17 27.29
CA ARG A 415 -32.85 -0.34 28.66
C ARG A 415 -33.42 -1.75 28.72
N GLU A 416 -34.39 -2.07 27.87
CA GLU A 416 -35.15 -3.32 27.88
C GLU A 416 -34.56 -4.32 26.88
N ALA A 417 -34.34 -3.91 25.63
CA ALA A 417 -33.72 -4.79 24.63
C ALA A 417 -32.20 -4.94 24.82
N GLY A 418 -31.55 -4.06 25.59
CA GLY A 418 -30.12 -4.16 25.89
C GLY A 418 -29.20 -3.76 24.73
N ILE A 419 -29.69 -2.94 23.79
CA ILE A 419 -28.89 -2.40 22.69
C ILE A 419 -28.04 -1.24 23.23
N PRO A 420 -26.70 -1.27 23.13
CA PRO A 420 -25.84 -0.27 23.78
C PRO A 420 -26.02 1.16 23.29
N LEU A 421 -26.21 1.34 21.98
CA LEU A 421 -26.33 2.64 21.33
C LEU A 421 -27.48 2.60 20.32
N VAL A 422 -28.43 3.53 20.46
CA VAL A 422 -29.55 3.72 19.54
C VAL A 422 -29.60 5.17 19.11
N CYS A 423 -29.64 5.42 17.81
CA CYS A 423 -29.70 6.76 17.24
C CYS A 423 -30.93 6.94 16.35
N TYR A 424 -31.47 8.14 16.32
CA TYR A 424 -32.59 8.52 15.46
C TYR A 424 -32.51 9.99 15.09
N VAL A 425 -33.18 10.37 14.00
CA VAL A 425 -33.21 11.76 13.52
C VAL A 425 -34.45 12.48 14.08
N GLN A 426 -34.24 13.63 14.71
CA GLN A 426 -35.29 14.53 15.22
C GLN A 426 -34.94 15.97 14.83
N ASN A 427 -35.87 16.72 14.24
CA ASN A 427 -35.63 18.10 13.77
C ASN A 427 -34.35 18.28 12.93
N ARG A 428 -34.03 17.31 12.05
CA ARG A 428 -32.78 17.22 11.24
C ARG A 428 -31.49 16.99 12.04
N GLU A 429 -31.57 16.89 13.36
CA GLU A 429 -30.45 16.56 14.23
C GLU A 429 -30.46 15.08 14.58
N VAL A 430 -29.27 14.51 14.83
CA VAL A 430 -29.13 13.11 15.21
C VAL A 430 -29.07 13.03 16.74
N ARG A 431 -30.07 12.41 17.35
CA ARG A 431 -30.06 12.07 18.77
C ARG A 431 -29.52 10.68 18.98
N CYS A 432 -28.73 10.51 20.03
CA CYS A 432 -28.20 9.23 20.47
C CYS A 432 -28.64 8.94 21.90
N VAL A 433 -29.11 7.72 22.12
CA VAL A 433 -29.50 7.19 23.42
C VAL A 433 -28.53 6.09 23.81
N THR A 434 -27.96 6.23 25.00
CA THR A 434 -27.12 5.24 25.66
C THR A 434 -27.64 5.01 27.08
N LYS A 435 -27.02 4.10 27.83
CA LYS A 435 -27.34 3.91 29.25
C LYS A 435 -27.10 5.16 30.11
N THR A 436 -26.19 6.05 29.69
CA THR A 436 -25.85 7.27 30.42
C THR A 436 -26.77 8.45 30.09
N GLY A 437 -27.66 8.30 29.11
CA GLY A 437 -28.70 9.28 28.79
C GLY A 437 -28.90 9.49 27.29
N ASP A 438 -29.73 10.48 26.96
CA ASP A 438 -30.15 10.84 25.60
C ASP A 438 -29.75 12.29 25.31
N ASP A 439 -29.00 12.52 24.24
CA ASP A 439 -28.65 13.86 23.77
C ASP A 439 -28.26 13.88 22.27
N LEU A 440 -27.90 15.05 21.75
CA LEU A 440 -27.36 15.24 20.40
C LEU A 440 -26.01 14.54 20.24
N LEU A 441 -25.84 13.81 19.14
CA LEU A 441 -24.61 13.09 18.85
C LEU A 441 -23.40 14.04 18.71
N ALA A 442 -23.58 15.21 18.09
CA ALA A 442 -22.53 16.23 17.99
C ALA A 442 -22.00 16.69 19.36
N VAL A 443 -22.86 16.69 20.38
CA VAL A 443 -22.50 17.07 21.76
C VAL A 443 -21.89 15.89 22.50
N LYS A 444 -22.50 14.70 22.38
CA LYS A 444 -22.12 13.49 23.10
C LYS A 444 -21.05 12.62 22.42
N GLY A 445 -20.54 13.00 21.26
CA GLY A 445 -19.52 12.23 20.51
C GLY A 445 -18.38 11.67 21.40
N PRO A 446 -17.73 12.48 22.26
CA PRO A 446 -16.71 11.99 23.19
C PRO A 446 -17.21 10.95 24.20
N GLU A 447 -18.45 11.04 24.67
CA GLU A 447 -19.04 10.07 25.60
C GLU A 447 -19.43 8.77 24.88
N VAL A 448 -19.97 8.88 23.67
CA VAL A 448 -20.49 7.77 22.86
C VAL A 448 -19.38 6.94 22.25
N PHE A 449 -18.37 7.59 21.65
CA PHE A 449 -17.27 6.91 20.97
C PHE A 449 -16.02 6.76 21.84
N GLY A 450 -15.97 7.49 22.94
CA GLY A 450 -14.86 7.53 23.88
C GLY A 450 -13.90 8.68 23.56
N PRO A 451 -13.41 9.42 24.56
CA PRO A 451 -12.59 10.62 24.33
C PRO A 451 -11.24 10.29 23.69
N ASN A 452 -10.80 9.03 23.78
CA ASN A 452 -9.55 8.53 23.23
C ASN A 452 -9.71 7.92 21.81
N HIS A 453 -10.89 8.03 21.18
CA HIS A 453 -11.08 7.55 19.82
C HIS A 453 -10.10 8.27 18.87
N PRO A 454 -9.28 7.54 18.08
CA PRO A 454 -8.20 8.14 17.28
C PRO A 454 -8.67 9.12 16.19
N PHE A 455 -9.95 9.04 15.84
CA PHE A 455 -10.62 9.84 14.80
C PHE A 455 -11.95 10.38 15.31
N LEU A 456 -11.98 10.89 16.55
CA LEU A 456 -13.23 11.23 17.24
C LEU A 456 -14.11 12.21 16.45
N ARG A 457 -13.49 13.20 15.80
CA ARG A 457 -14.21 14.16 14.96
C ARG A 457 -14.81 13.48 13.74
N GLU A 458 -13.98 12.76 12.97
CA GLU A 458 -14.38 12.12 11.72
C GLU A 458 -15.43 11.03 11.95
N VAL A 459 -15.29 10.23 13.01
CA VAL A 459 -16.28 9.19 13.35
C VAL A 459 -17.63 9.79 13.75
N THR A 460 -17.64 10.94 14.44
CA THR A 460 -18.88 11.63 14.80
C THR A 460 -19.58 12.16 13.54
N GLU A 461 -18.85 12.86 12.66
CA GLU A 461 -19.39 13.38 11.40
C GLU A 461 -19.89 12.27 10.45
N ASP A 462 -19.14 11.17 10.32
CA ASP A 462 -19.51 10.06 9.46
C ASP A 462 -20.70 9.26 10.05
N PHE A 463 -20.79 9.10 11.39
CA PHE A 463 -21.92 8.43 12.02
C PHE A 463 -23.22 9.25 11.91
N GLU A 464 -23.15 10.59 12.00
CA GLU A 464 -24.28 11.45 11.67
C GLU A 464 -24.73 11.26 10.22
N THR A 465 -23.78 11.15 9.30
CA THR A 465 -24.06 10.91 7.88
C THR A 465 -24.76 9.57 7.67
N VAL A 466 -24.34 8.51 8.37
CA VAL A 466 -25.02 7.21 8.36
C VAL A 466 -26.45 7.32 8.88
N CYS A 467 -26.67 8.05 9.99
CA CYS A 467 -28.01 8.24 10.55
C CYS A 467 -28.94 9.07 9.66
N ARG A 468 -28.39 10.00 8.86
CA ARG A 468 -29.14 10.83 7.90
C ARG A 468 -29.18 10.24 6.49
N HIS A 469 -28.61 9.05 6.28
CA HIS A 469 -28.54 8.45 4.96
C HIS A 469 -29.94 8.20 4.39
N ALA A 470 -30.13 8.38 3.08
CA ALA A 470 -31.45 8.25 2.44
C ALA A 470 -32.09 6.86 2.63
N HIS A 471 -31.25 5.85 2.82
CA HIS A 471 -31.65 4.45 3.09
C HIS A 471 -31.43 4.04 4.56
N ALA A 472 -31.28 4.98 5.49
CA ALA A 472 -31.20 4.66 6.92
C ALA A 472 -32.57 4.22 7.47
N GLY A 473 -32.56 3.28 8.42
CA GLY A 473 -33.73 2.96 9.23
C GLY A 473 -34.18 4.13 10.12
N ASP A 474 -35.38 4.01 10.69
CA ASP A 474 -35.89 5.00 11.65
C ASP A 474 -35.07 5.02 12.93
N PHE A 475 -34.56 3.85 13.33
CA PHE A 475 -33.51 3.71 14.33
C PHE A 475 -32.25 3.11 13.71
N VAL A 476 -31.12 3.73 13.97
CA VAL A 476 -29.78 3.17 13.72
C VAL A 476 -29.26 2.62 15.04
N ILE A 477 -28.98 1.33 15.10
CA ILE A 477 -28.54 0.63 16.30
C ILE A 477 -27.07 0.26 16.18
N SER A 478 -26.34 0.33 17.29
CA SER A 478 -24.97 -0.14 17.35
C SER A 478 -24.66 -0.90 18.64
N GLY A 479 -23.87 -1.95 18.51
CA GLY A 479 -23.32 -2.71 19.63
C GLY A 479 -22.08 -2.08 20.28
N TRP A 480 -21.65 -0.91 19.81
CA TRP A 480 -20.50 -0.19 20.39
C TRP A 480 -20.82 0.37 21.79
N GLN A 481 -19.84 0.29 22.69
CA GLN A 481 -19.93 0.82 24.05
C GLN A 481 -18.55 1.23 24.59
N THR A 482 -18.52 2.26 25.43
CA THR A 482 -17.29 2.86 25.99
C THR A 482 -16.98 2.43 27.43
N GLU A 483 -17.89 1.69 28.08
CA GLU A 483 -17.75 1.24 29.47
C GLU A 483 -16.57 0.24 29.65
N GLY A 484 -15.66 0.58 30.56
CA GLY A 484 -14.33 -0.01 30.74
C GLY A 484 -14.27 -1.54 30.73
N GLY A 485 -13.83 -2.11 29.61
CA GLY A 485 -13.56 -3.54 29.43
C GLY A 485 -14.68 -4.34 28.77
N SER A 486 -15.85 -3.73 28.53
CA SER A 486 -16.95 -4.40 27.86
C SER A 486 -16.69 -4.53 26.36
N ARG A 487 -16.74 -5.76 25.84
CA ARG A 487 -16.58 -6.04 24.41
C ARG A 487 -17.76 -5.49 23.60
N THR A 488 -17.48 -5.02 22.39
CA THR A 488 -18.49 -4.63 21.40
C THR A 488 -19.47 -5.77 21.16
N LEU A 489 -20.76 -5.47 21.10
CA LEU A 489 -21.78 -6.44 20.70
C LEU A 489 -21.83 -6.51 19.17
N THR A 490 -21.96 -7.72 18.64
CA THR A 490 -22.31 -7.95 17.24
C THR A 490 -23.67 -8.63 17.19
N PHE A 491 -24.52 -8.23 16.26
CA PHE A 491 -25.86 -8.78 16.13
C PHE A 491 -25.85 -10.23 15.59
N PRO A 492 -25.07 -10.57 14.54
CA PRO A 492 -24.84 -11.96 14.14
C PRO A 492 -23.88 -12.72 15.07
N ILE A 493 -23.73 -14.04 14.87
CA ILE A 493 -22.81 -14.88 15.66
C ILE A 493 -21.38 -14.77 15.13
N GLU A 494 -20.65 -13.77 15.62
CA GLU A 494 -19.26 -13.50 15.24
C GLU A 494 -18.37 -13.18 16.46
N ASN A 495 -17.08 -13.51 16.36
CA ASN A 495 -16.07 -13.27 17.41
C ASN A 495 -15.15 -12.07 17.11
N GLY A 496 -15.12 -11.65 15.85
CA GLY A 496 -14.61 -10.36 15.41
C GLY A 496 -15.65 -9.76 14.48
N SER A 497 -15.78 -8.44 14.44
CA SER A 497 -16.71 -7.82 13.51
C SER A 497 -16.31 -6.40 13.18
N HIS A 498 -16.96 -5.84 12.16
CA HIS A 498 -16.73 -4.49 11.67
C HIS A 498 -18.03 -3.90 11.07
N GLY A 499 -18.03 -2.60 10.77
CA GLY A 499 -19.13 -1.86 10.19
C GLY A 499 -19.61 -0.70 11.06
N GLY A 500 -19.28 -0.71 12.35
CA GLY A 500 -19.63 0.28 13.35
C GLY A 500 -18.53 1.32 13.63
N PRO A 501 -18.71 2.13 14.69
CA PRO A 501 -17.86 3.27 15.05
C PRO A 501 -16.64 2.91 15.92
N GLY A 502 -16.34 1.63 16.12
CA GLY A 502 -15.28 1.20 17.02
C GLY A 502 -13.88 1.64 16.61
N SER A 503 -13.05 1.88 17.62
CA SER A 503 -11.69 2.40 17.45
C SER A 503 -10.72 1.50 16.70
N ASN A 504 -10.92 0.18 16.72
CA ASN A 504 -10.09 -0.80 16.01
C ASN A 504 -10.66 -1.09 14.62
N GLU A 505 -11.99 -1.13 14.47
CA GLU A 505 -12.63 -1.34 13.17
C GLU A 505 -12.45 -0.14 12.23
N THR A 506 -12.48 1.09 12.73
CA THR A 506 -12.26 2.30 11.91
C THR A 506 -10.79 2.66 11.67
N LYS A 507 -9.87 1.97 12.36
CA LYS A 507 -8.43 2.24 12.33
C LYS A 507 -7.70 1.21 11.49
N GLY A 508 -7.84 1.36 10.18
CA GLY A 508 -7.00 0.70 9.19
C GLY A 508 -5.58 1.27 9.15
N PHE A 509 -4.80 0.83 8.16
CA PHE A 509 -3.45 1.32 7.93
C PHE A 509 -3.18 1.56 6.45
N ILE A 510 -2.16 2.35 6.16
CA ILE A 510 -1.60 2.48 4.81
C ILE A 510 -0.07 2.49 4.87
N ILE A 511 0.55 1.76 3.93
CA ILE A 511 1.99 1.65 3.70
C ILE A 511 2.26 2.04 2.26
N PHE A 512 3.08 3.07 2.07
CA PHE A 512 3.45 3.60 0.75
C PHE A 512 4.84 4.23 0.81
N ALA A 513 5.49 4.37 -0.35
CA ALA A 513 6.79 5.04 -0.43
C ALA A 513 6.60 6.54 -0.15
N ASP A 514 7.37 7.08 0.80
CA ASP A 514 7.22 8.46 1.31
C ASP A 514 7.14 9.48 0.17
N THR A 515 6.02 10.21 0.07
CA THR A 515 5.82 11.33 -0.84
C THR A 515 5.59 12.61 -0.03
N PRO A 516 6.25 13.73 -0.38
CA PRO A 516 6.14 14.99 0.37
C PRO A 516 4.71 15.55 0.50
N GLU A 517 3.81 15.23 -0.43
CA GLU A 517 2.48 15.84 -0.56
C GLU A 517 1.44 15.38 0.48
N GLY A 518 1.74 14.37 1.31
CA GLY A 518 0.81 13.82 2.31
C GLY A 518 1.25 13.94 3.77
N ALA A 519 2.42 14.54 4.04
CA ALA A 519 3.08 14.48 5.35
C ALA A 519 2.34 15.23 6.47
N ASP A 520 1.50 16.22 6.13
CA ASP A 520 0.90 17.14 7.10
C ASP A 520 -0.57 16.84 7.44
N LYS A 521 -1.22 15.83 6.83
CA LYS A 521 -2.59 15.44 7.21
C LYS A 521 -2.59 14.50 8.42
N SER A 522 -3.35 14.86 9.44
CA SER A 522 -3.55 14.07 10.67
C SER A 522 -4.33 12.77 10.44
N CYS A 523 -5.22 12.75 9.45
CA CYS A 523 -6.09 11.64 9.11
C CYS A 523 -6.09 11.42 7.59
N LEU A 524 -5.67 10.23 7.14
CA LEU A 524 -5.78 9.79 5.74
C LEU A 524 -7.01 8.91 5.59
N ARG A 525 -7.82 9.14 4.56
CA ARG A 525 -9.02 8.34 4.25
C ARG A 525 -9.04 7.86 2.77
N PRO A 526 -10.00 7.02 2.35
CA PRO A 526 -10.08 6.52 0.97
C PRO A 526 -10.10 7.61 -0.11
N LEU A 527 -10.76 8.75 0.12
CA LEU A 527 -10.70 9.90 -0.79
C LEU A 527 -9.27 10.45 -0.99
N ASP A 528 -8.44 10.50 0.05
CA ASP A 528 -7.06 10.99 -0.08
C ASP A 528 -6.23 10.04 -0.94
N LEU A 529 -6.38 8.73 -0.70
CA LEU A 529 -5.72 7.71 -1.52
C LEU A 529 -6.17 7.81 -2.98
N ARG A 530 -7.47 7.99 -3.23
CA ARG A 530 -8.02 8.21 -4.58
C ARG A 530 -7.34 9.38 -5.29
N LEU A 531 -7.19 10.53 -4.61
CA LEU A 531 -6.56 11.73 -5.18
C LEU A 531 -5.07 11.51 -5.48
N GLN A 532 -4.33 10.85 -4.59
CA GLN A 532 -2.93 10.51 -4.82
C GLN A 532 -2.76 9.59 -6.03
N VAL A 533 -3.60 8.55 -6.14
CA VAL A 533 -3.57 7.62 -7.29
C VAL A 533 -3.83 8.34 -8.61
N LYS A 534 -4.85 9.21 -8.66
CA LYS A 534 -5.13 10.03 -9.85
C LYS A 534 -3.95 10.92 -10.22
N THR A 535 -3.38 11.61 -9.25
CA THR A 535 -2.21 12.49 -9.43
C THR A 535 -1.03 11.73 -10.04
N ILE A 536 -0.74 10.52 -9.55
CA ILE A 536 0.34 9.67 -10.07
C ILE A 536 0.08 9.29 -11.53
N LEU A 537 -1.14 8.86 -11.86
CA LEU A 537 -1.50 8.44 -13.22
C LEU A 537 -1.50 9.60 -14.22
N GLU A 538 -1.83 10.82 -13.78
CA GLU A 538 -1.92 12.01 -14.63
C GLU A 538 -0.57 12.71 -14.83
N LYS A 539 0.21 12.94 -13.76
CA LYS A 539 1.43 13.77 -13.81
C LYS A 539 2.69 13.05 -14.28
N ARG A 540 2.62 11.74 -14.54
CA ARG A 540 3.72 10.83 -14.95
C ARG A 540 4.86 10.66 -13.94
N PHE A 541 5.28 11.72 -13.26
CA PHE A 541 6.09 11.68 -12.05
C PHE A 541 5.68 12.85 -11.14
N PRO A 542 5.36 12.64 -9.86
CA PRO A 542 5.30 13.75 -8.92
C PRO A 542 6.70 14.36 -8.89
N SER A 543 6.78 15.68 -9.17
CA SER A 543 8.02 16.42 -9.03
C SER A 543 8.58 16.10 -7.64
N CYS A 544 9.77 15.50 -7.56
CA CYS A 544 10.43 15.25 -6.28
C CYS A 544 11.02 16.55 -5.70
N VAL A 545 10.43 17.68 -6.06
CA VAL A 545 10.64 18.97 -5.43
C VAL A 545 10.20 18.75 -3.98
N PRO A 546 11.13 18.70 -3.02
CA PRO A 546 10.70 18.82 -1.64
C PRO A 546 9.91 20.12 -1.60
N ALA A 547 8.71 20.10 -1.01
CA ALA A 547 8.00 21.33 -0.70
C ALA A 547 9.07 22.28 -0.17
N VAL A 548 9.28 23.40 -0.87
CA VAL A 548 10.21 24.43 -0.42
C VAL A 548 9.55 24.99 0.83
N LYS A 549 9.65 24.25 1.95
CA LYS A 549 9.62 24.85 3.26
C LYS A 549 10.70 25.89 3.12
N LYS A 550 10.30 27.16 3.24
CA LYS A 550 11.20 28.18 3.79
C LYS A 550 11.85 27.50 4.98
N GLN A 551 13.05 26.94 4.78
CA GLN A 551 13.81 26.43 5.88
C GLN A 551 14.08 27.68 6.69
N ASN A 552 13.45 27.78 7.85
CA ASN A 552 14.12 28.38 8.99
C ASN A 552 15.37 27.49 9.18
N SER A 553 16.39 27.75 8.38
CA SER A 553 17.63 26.99 8.34
C SER A 553 18.32 27.20 9.68
N THR A 554 18.56 26.12 10.42
CA THR A 554 19.71 26.09 11.31
C THR A 554 20.95 26.30 10.40
N PRO A 555 21.64 27.45 10.50
CA PRO A 555 22.49 28.00 9.43
C PRO A 555 23.85 27.31 9.24
N GLU A 556 24.00 26.04 9.58
CA GLU A 556 25.31 25.37 9.62
C GLU A 556 25.37 24.00 8.92
N ILE A 557 24.29 23.49 8.29
CA ILE A 557 24.24 22.10 7.81
C ILE A 557 24.34 21.98 6.28
N ILE A 558 25.31 21.21 5.78
CA ILE A 558 25.43 20.82 4.35
C ILE A 558 25.22 19.32 4.17
N LYS A 559 24.34 18.93 3.24
CA LYS A 559 24.10 17.53 2.86
C LYS A 559 24.72 17.21 1.50
N VAL A 560 25.55 16.18 1.46
CA VAL A 560 26.26 15.74 0.27
C VAL A 560 25.91 14.30 -0.07
N MET A 561 25.88 13.99 -1.36
CA MET A 561 25.80 12.62 -1.87
C MET A 561 26.87 12.36 -2.95
N SER A 562 27.46 11.17 -2.95
CA SER A 562 28.26 10.64 -4.07
C SER A 562 27.57 9.38 -4.60
N TYR A 563 27.40 9.29 -5.91
CA TYR A 563 26.72 8.16 -6.53
C TYR A 563 27.25 7.84 -7.93
N ASN A 564 27.86 6.66 -8.08
CA ASN A 564 28.09 6.06 -9.38
C ASN A 564 26.75 5.50 -9.90
N ILE A 565 26.22 6.09 -10.97
CA ILE A 565 24.87 5.80 -11.48
C ILE A 565 24.86 4.77 -12.60
N HIS A 566 26.03 4.24 -13.00
CA HIS A 566 26.17 3.21 -14.04
C HIS A 566 25.37 3.57 -15.31
N SER A 567 25.50 4.82 -15.77
CA SER A 567 24.77 5.40 -16.91
C SER A 567 23.25 5.24 -16.81
N CYS A 568 22.70 5.34 -15.59
CA CYS A 568 21.29 5.12 -15.27
C CYS A 568 20.76 3.74 -15.69
N LEU A 569 21.64 2.77 -15.98
CA LEU A 569 21.30 1.42 -16.38
C LEU A 569 21.27 0.52 -15.14
N GLY A 570 20.07 0.27 -14.65
CA GLY A 570 19.86 -0.60 -13.49
C GLY A 570 20.30 -2.05 -13.73
N LEU A 571 20.43 -2.81 -12.65
CA LEU A 571 20.68 -4.26 -12.68
C LEU A 571 19.47 -5.07 -13.18
N ASP A 572 18.31 -4.43 -13.30
CA ASP A 572 17.19 -4.92 -14.11
C ASP A 572 17.38 -4.69 -15.61
N GLY A 573 18.49 -4.08 -16.04
CA GLY A 573 18.80 -3.80 -17.44
C GLY A 573 17.97 -2.66 -18.03
N LYS A 574 17.37 -1.80 -17.21
CA LYS A 574 16.57 -0.65 -17.63
C LYS A 574 17.36 0.64 -17.51
N LEU A 575 17.35 1.42 -18.58
CA LEU A 575 17.78 2.80 -18.58
C LEU A 575 16.67 3.65 -17.97
N PHE A 576 16.89 4.24 -16.80
CA PHE A 576 15.83 5.00 -16.12
C PHE A 576 16.35 6.15 -15.24
N PRO A 577 16.71 7.31 -15.84
CA PRO A 577 17.22 8.45 -15.08
C PRO A 577 16.27 8.97 -13.99
N ALA A 578 14.96 8.93 -14.22
CA ALA A 578 13.99 9.37 -13.21
C ALA A 578 14.02 8.53 -11.92
N ARG A 579 14.42 7.24 -12.01
CA ARG A 579 14.65 6.41 -10.82
C ARG A 579 15.81 6.94 -9.99
N ILE A 580 16.89 7.37 -10.64
CA ILE A 580 18.06 7.97 -9.99
C ILE A 580 17.67 9.31 -9.35
N ALA A 581 16.95 10.17 -10.07
CA ALA A 581 16.43 11.42 -9.52
C ALA A 581 15.53 11.16 -8.30
N ARG A 582 14.63 10.18 -8.35
CA ARG A 582 13.80 9.80 -7.19
C ARG A 582 14.63 9.32 -5.99
N ILE A 583 15.64 8.47 -6.22
CA ILE A 583 16.57 8.03 -5.16
C ILE A 583 17.22 9.24 -4.50
N ILE A 584 17.77 10.16 -5.29
CA ILE A 584 18.44 11.37 -4.80
C ILE A 584 17.45 12.27 -4.05
N GLY A 585 16.31 12.58 -4.67
CA GLY A 585 15.29 13.52 -4.17
C GLY A 585 14.75 13.13 -2.80
N ARG A 586 14.51 11.83 -2.57
CA ARG A 586 14.07 11.30 -1.26
C ARG A 586 15.05 11.55 -0.11
N ARG A 587 16.32 11.81 -0.40
CA ARG A 587 17.33 12.14 0.63
C ARG A 587 17.62 13.63 0.69
N SER A 588 17.14 14.36 -0.32
CA SER A 588 17.25 15.81 -0.44
C SER A 588 18.67 16.32 -0.11
N PRO A 589 19.72 15.80 -0.77
CA PRO A 589 21.05 16.39 -0.65
C PRO A 589 21.06 17.80 -1.25
N ASP A 590 21.99 18.62 -0.78
CA ASP A 590 22.24 19.95 -1.31
C ASP A 590 23.20 19.92 -2.50
N ILE A 591 24.14 18.97 -2.47
CA ILE A 591 25.17 18.79 -3.50
C ILE A 591 25.32 17.29 -3.80
N VAL A 592 25.40 16.93 -5.09
CA VAL A 592 25.53 15.55 -5.55
C VAL A 592 26.68 15.42 -6.54
N ALA A 593 27.60 14.50 -6.27
CA ALA A 593 28.61 14.04 -7.21
C ALA A 593 28.11 12.77 -7.93
N LEU A 594 27.96 12.84 -9.26
CA LEU A 594 27.56 11.72 -10.09
C LEU A 594 28.74 11.21 -10.91
N GLN A 595 28.94 9.89 -10.92
CA GLN A 595 29.91 9.20 -11.76
C GLN A 595 29.21 8.31 -12.78
N GLU A 596 29.88 8.06 -13.91
CA GLU A 596 29.39 7.27 -15.05
C GLU A 596 28.16 7.84 -15.77
N VAL A 597 28.15 9.14 -15.99
CA VAL A 597 27.02 9.85 -16.60
C VAL A 597 27.18 9.86 -18.12
N ASP A 598 26.12 9.49 -18.84
CA ASP A 598 26.05 9.61 -20.30
C ASP A 598 25.33 10.91 -20.72
N ARG A 599 25.77 11.50 -21.83
CA ARG A 599 25.09 12.56 -22.57
C ARG A 599 25.09 12.22 -24.05
N ASN A 600 23.91 12.09 -24.65
CA ASN A 600 23.72 11.80 -26.07
C ASN A 600 24.44 10.53 -26.57
N MET A 601 24.60 9.52 -25.71
CA MET A 601 25.18 8.23 -26.11
C MET A 601 24.07 7.29 -26.61
N ASP A 602 24.32 6.54 -27.68
CA ASP A 602 23.35 5.57 -28.23
C ASP A 602 22.84 4.57 -27.17
N ARG A 603 23.75 4.09 -26.31
CA ARG A 603 23.42 3.15 -25.22
C ARG A 603 22.51 3.76 -24.15
N SER A 604 22.45 5.08 -24.09
CA SER A 604 21.61 5.87 -23.17
C SER A 604 20.39 6.46 -23.86
N GLY A 605 19.99 5.93 -25.04
CA GLY A 605 18.83 6.45 -25.77
C GLY A 605 18.99 7.89 -26.23
N ASN A 606 20.22 8.38 -26.34
CA ASN A 606 20.57 9.77 -26.64
C ASN A 606 20.04 10.79 -25.62
N GLU A 607 19.91 10.40 -24.35
CA GLU A 607 19.48 11.29 -23.27
C GLU A 607 20.65 12.12 -22.68
N ASP A 608 20.36 13.33 -22.20
CA ASP A 608 21.24 14.07 -21.30
C ASP A 608 20.85 13.77 -19.84
N GLN A 609 21.53 12.79 -19.25
CA GLN A 609 21.16 12.27 -17.93
C GLN A 609 21.36 13.30 -16.83
N ALA A 610 22.40 14.13 -16.90
CA ALA A 610 22.70 15.13 -15.89
C ALA A 610 21.59 16.19 -15.85
N THR A 611 21.20 16.70 -17.02
CA THR A 611 20.15 17.70 -17.17
C THR A 611 18.79 17.16 -16.73
N LEU A 612 18.40 15.97 -17.19
CA LEU A 612 17.12 15.34 -16.81
C LEU A 612 17.01 15.12 -15.29
N ILE A 613 18.07 14.66 -14.64
CA ILE A 613 18.08 14.45 -13.19
C ILE A 613 18.05 15.80 -12.46
N GLY A 614 18.83 16.79 -12.92
CA GLY A 614 18.88 18.14 -12.34
C GLY A 614 17.51 18.82 -12.37
N GLU A 615 16.83 18.81 -13.52
CA GLU A 615 15.49 19.40 -13.70
C GLU A 615 14.46 18.77 -12.75
N GLN A 616 14.43 17.43 -12.65
CA GLN A 616 13.50 16.73 -11.76
C GLN A 616 13.73 17.02 -10.27
N LEU A 617 14.96 17.35 -9.90
CA LEU A 617 15.35 17.68 -8.53
C LEU A 617 15.25 19.18 -8.22
N GLY A 618 15.06 20.02 -9.24
CA GLY A 618 15.20 21.48 -9.13
C GLY A 618 16.62 21.91 -8.75
N MET A 619 17.64 21.23 -9.28
CA MET A 619 19.06 21.49 -9.00
C MET A 619 19.79 21.94 -10.27
N GLN A 620 20.76 22.85 -10.13
CA GLN A 620 21.67 23.18 -11.22
C GLN A 620 22.55 21.96 -11.54
N SER A 621 22.61 21.56 -12.80
CA SER A 621 23.42 20.43 -13.27
C SER A 621 24.58 20.90 -14.14
N ILE A 622 25.80 20.44 -13.84
CA ILE A 622 26.95 20.62 -14.72
C ILE A 622 27.53 19.26 -15.09
N PHE A 623 27.72 19.04 -16.39
CA PHE A 623 28.30 17.83 -16.95
C PHE A 623 29.70 18.10 -17.52
N PHE A 624 30.63 17.18 -17.25
CA PHE A 624 32.03 17.27 -17.64
C PHE A 624 32.41 16.06 -18.51
N PRO A 625 32.54 16.25 -19.84
CA PRO A 625 32.84 15.16 -20.77
C PRO A 625 34.30 14.72 -20.65
N LEU A 626 34.54 13.47 -20.27
CA LEU A 626 35.87 12.86 -20.19
C LEU A 626 36.22 12.03 -21.42
N LEU A 627 35.18 11.49 -22.07
CA LEU A 627 35.26 10.69 -23.27
C LEU A 627 34.21 11.14 -24.27
N ARG A 628 34.57 11.16 -25.55
CA ARG A 628 33.67 11.43 -26.68
C ARG A 628 33.73 10.25 -27.66
N VAL A 629 32.60 9.61 -27.96
CA VAL A 629 32.51 8.47 -28.87
C VAL A 629 31.25 8.59 -29.72
N GLY A 630 31.40 8.56 -31.05
CA GLY A 630 30.26 8.48 -31.98
C GLY A 630 29.25 9.64 -31.87
N GLY A 631 29.68 10.82 -31.41
CA GLY A 631 28.80 11.98 -31.16
C GLY A 631 28.24 12.06 -29.74
N GLY A 632 28.31 10.98 -28.97
CA GLY A 632 27.97 10.95 -27.55
C GLY A 632 29.15 11.24 -26.63
N GLU A 633 28.83 11.57 -25.39
CA GLU A 633 29.80 11.94 -24.36
C GLU A 633 29.55 11.17 -23.06
N TYR A 634 30.64 10.86 -22.36
CA TYR A 634 30.61 10.17 -21.08
C TYR A 634 31.54 10.87 -20.09
N GLY A 635 31.11 10.97 -18.82
CA GLY A 635 31.95 11.58 -17.81
C GLY A 635 31.30 11.71 -16.43
N LEU A 636 31.53 12.87 -15.81
CA LEU A 636 31.13 13.19 -14.44
C LEU A 636 30.09 14.31 -14.46
N ALA A 637 29.23 14.35 -13.45
CA ALA A 637 28.35 15.48 -13.24
C ALA A 637 28.32 15.93 -11.78
N ILE A 638 28.01 17.20 -11.56
CA ILE A 638 27.72 17.76 -10.25
C ILE A 638 26.33 18.39 -10.31
N LEU A 639 25.49 18.05 -9.34
CA LEU A 639 24.19 18.70 -9.13
C LEU A 639 24.26 19.53 -7.86
N SER A 640 23.77 20.78 -7.89
CA SER A 640 23.83 21.69 -6.74
C SER A 640 22.54 22.49 -6.58
N ARG A 641 22.09 22.66 -5.33
CA ARG A 641 21.08 23.66 -4.94
C ARG A 641 21.69 25.06 -4.80
N TYR A 642 23.00 25.12 -4.53
CA TYR A 642 23.75 26.36 -4.36
C TYR A 642 24.28 26.89 -5.70
N PRO A 643 24.37 28.21 -5.88
CA PRO A 643 24.98 28.80 -7.07
C PRO A 643 26.43 28.33 -7.26
N ILE A 644 26.73 27.88 -8.48
CA ILE A 644 28.09 27.54 -8.90
C ILE A 644 28.78 28.80 -9.42
N LYS A 645 29.85 29.25 -8.74
CA LYS A 645 30.56 30.50 -9.08
C LYS A 645 31.77 30.26 -9.98
N GLU A 646 32.52 29.21 -9.69
CA GLU A 646 33.72 28.84 -10.45
C GLU A 646 33.71 27.34 -10.69
N MET A 647 34.29 26.92 -11.82
CA MET A 647 34.37 25.51 -12.19
C MET A 647 35.62 25.23 -13.02
N SER A 648 36.19 24.04 -12.87
CA SER A 648 37.24 23.53 -13.75
C SER A 648 37.23 22.01 -13.76
N TYR A 649 37.78 21.40 -14.81
CA TYR A 649 38.01 19.96 -14.85
C TYR A 649 39.39 19.65 -15.44
N ASN A 650 39.96 18.53 -15.03
CA ASN A 650 41.27 18.06 -15.45
C ASN A 650 41.19 16.58 -15.85
N VAL A 651 41.77 16.24 -17.01
CA VAL A 651 41.98 14.83 -17.39
C VAL A 651 43.15 14.28 -16.59
N LEU A 652 42.99 13.07 -16.04
CA LEU A 652 43.99 12.42 -15.20
C LEU A 652 44.95 11.55 -16.03
N PRO A 653 46.18 11.29 -15.53
CA PRO A 653 47.15 10.47 -16.24
C PRO A 653 46.63 9.06 -16.55
N GLN A 654 47.01 8.53 -17.73
CA GLN A 654 46.74 7.16 -18.15
C GLN A 654 48.07 6.42 -18.39
N ILE A 655 48.10 5.14 -18.06
CA ILE A 655 49.23 4.26 -18.38
C ILE A 655 49.10 3.85 -19.84
N GLN A 656 50.22 3.89 -20.58
CA GLN A 656 50.27 3.33 -21.93
C GLN A 656 50.14 1.81 -21.85
N ALA A 657 49.06 1.27 -22.43
CA ALA A 657 48.77 -0.16 -22.48
C ALA A 657 48.29 -0.54 -23.89
N PRO A 658 48.42 -1.82 -24.32
CA PRO A 658 48.03 -2.27 -25.67
C PRO A 658 46.55 -2.00 -26.01
N ARG A 659 45.70 -1.90 -24.99
CA ARG A 659 44.35 -1.35 -25.09
C ARG A 659 44.26 -0.14 -24.18
N PRO A 660 43.87 1.05 -24.68
CA PRO A 660 43.78 2.23 -23.84
C PRO A 660 42.76 2.01 -22.73
N THR A 661 43.12 2.42 -21.52
CA THR A 661 42.19 2.46 -20.39
C THR A 661 41.16 3.56 -20.61
N GLU A 662 40.06 3.48 -19.88
CA GLU A 662 39.03 4.51 -19.91
C GLU A 662 39.59 5.84 -19.35
N ARG A 663 39.28 6.95 -20.02
CA ARG A 663 39.75 8.27 -19.57
C ARG A 663 39.08 8.66 -18.26
N ARG A 664 39.89 9.07 -17.28
CA ARG A 664 39.45 9.53 -15.95
C ARG A 664 39.75 11.01 -15.78
N GLY A 665 39.02 11.65 -14.88
CA GLY A 665 39.10 13.08 -14.66
C GLY A 665 38.77 13.48 -13.23
N LEU A 666 39.24 14.67 -12.86
CA LEU A 666 38.85 15.38 -11.64
C LEU A 666 38.05 16.61 -12.05
N VAL A 667 36.91 16.80 -11.39
CA VAL A 667 36.08 17.99 -11.53
C VAL A 667 36.10 18.75 -10.22
N TRP A 668 36.13 20.08 -10.32
CA TRP A 668 36.06 21.00 -9.20
C TRP A 668 35.04 22.10 -9.48
N VAL A 669 34.28 22.45 -8.45
CA VAL A 669 33.43 23.65 -8.41
C VAL A 669 33.61 24.40 -7.10
N ARG A 670 33.42 25.71 -7.14
CA ARG A 670 33.26 26.57 -5.95
C ARG A 670 31.80 26.98 -5.83
N LEU A 671 31.20 26.62 -4.70
CA LEU A 671 29.79 26.82 -4.39
C LEU A 671 29.63 27.94 -3.37
N ASP A 672 28.64 28.79 -3.56
CA ASP A 672 28.26 29.82 -2.60
C ASP A 672 27.15 29.28 -1.71
N THR A 673 27.51 28.81 -0.52
CA THR A 673 26.57 28.16 0.41
C THR A 673 26.17 29.11 1.53
N HIS A 674 25.17 28.73 2.31
CA HIS A 674 24.76 29.53 3.48
C HIS A 674 25.83 29.61 4.58
N CYS A 675 26.83 28.73 4.60
CA CYS A 675 28.00 28.81 5.49
C CYS A 675 29.23 29.42 4.82
N GLY A 676 29.06 30.03 3.63
CA GLY A 676 30.13 30.65 2.85
C GLY A 676 30.62 29.75 1.69
N PRO A 677 31.77 30.10 1.09
CA PRO A 677 32.33 29.39 -0.05
C PRO A 677 32.74 27.96 0.31
N VAL A 678 32.31 26.97 -0.49
CA VAL A 678 32.72 25.56 -0.33
C VAL A 678 33.29 25.04 -1.64
N HIS A 679 34.46 24.40 -1.56
CA HIS A 679 35.07 23.71 -2.69
C HIS A 679 34.61 22.26 -2.76
N PHE A 680 34.02 21.88 -3.89
CA PHE A 680 33.48 20.55 -4.09
C PHE A 680 34.18 19.85 -5.26
N PHE A 681 34.69 18.64 -5.01
CA PHE A 681 35.37 17.82 -6.00
C PHE A 681 34.61 16.53 -6.29
N ASN A 682 34.64 16.11 -7.56
CA ASN A 682 34.11 14.83 -8.02
C ASN A 682 35.16 14.12 -8.89
N THR A 683 35.39 12.83 -8.65
CA THR A 683 36.28 11.99 -9.46
C THR A 683 35.72 10.58 -9.67
N HIS A 684 36.22 9.90 -10.70
CA HIS A 684 36.11 8.46 -10.86
C HIS A 684 37.50 7.95 -11.27
N LEU A 685 38.14 7.10 -10.46
CA LEU A 685 39.48 6.60 -10.73
C LEU A 685 39.47 5.29 -11.52
N SER A 686 40.63 4.94 -12.08
CA SER A 686 40.81 3.70 -12.84
C SER A 686 40.66 2.46 -11.96
N TYR A 687 40.02 1.43 -12.51
CA TYR A 687 39.98 0.09 -11.92
C TYR A 687 41.39 -0.55 -11.85
N PHE A 688 42.32 -0.14 -12.71
CA PHE A 688 43.70 -0.62 -12.65
C PHE A 688 44.44 0.05 -11.49
N LYS A 689 44.69 -0.72 -10.41
CA LYS A 689 45.30 -0.22 -9.16
C LYS A 689 46.52 0.69 -9.34
N ARG A 690 47.45 0.32 -10.22
CA ARG A 690 48.66 1.13 -10.50
C ARG A 690 48.32 2.47 -11.13
N GLU A 691 47.38 2.49 -12.07
CA GLU A 691 46.91 3.70 -12.72
C GLU A 691 46.12 4.57 -11.72
N GLY A 692 45.18 3.99 -10.98
CA GLY A 692 44.42 4.69 -9.94
C GLY A 692 45.32 5.35 -8.89
N TYR A 693 46.40 4.67 -8.46
CA TYR A 693 47.41 5.26 -7.58
C TYR A 693 48.12 6.47 -8.21
N LEU A 694 48.56 6.38 -9.48
CA LEU A 694 49.20 7.50 -10.18
C LEU A 694 48.25 8.68 -10.38
N GLN A 695 46.97 8.40 -10.66
CA GLN A 695 45.91 9.39 -10.78
C GLN A 695 45.68 10.11 -9.44
N MET A 696 45.51 9.38 -8.34
CA MET A 696 45.37 9.99 -7.02
C MET A 696 46.62 10.76 -6.60
N ARG A 697 47.81 10.25 -6.90
CA ARG A 697 49.07 10.97 -6.65
C ARG A 697 49.15 12.27 -7.44
N HIS A 698 48.63 12.29 -8.66
CA HIS A 698 48.53 13.51 -9.46
C HIS A 698 47.54 14.50 -8.84
N ILE A 699 46.36 14.03 -8.42
CA ILE A 699 45.36 14.85 -7.71
C ILE A 699 45.99 15.53 -6.49
N VAL A 700 46.60 14.74 -5.61
CA VAL A 700 47.16 15.21 -4.32
C VAL A 700 48.38 16.14 -4.49
N LYS A 701 49.15 16.04 -5.59
CA LYS A 701 50.42 16.77 -5.74
C LYS A 701 50.44 17.85 -6.82
N ARG A 702 49.50 17.83 -7.77
CA ARG A 702 49.58 18.62 -9.02
C ARG A 702 48.26 19.28 -9.41
N THR A 703 47.23 19.20 -8.58
CA THR A 703 45.94 19.88 -8.85
C THR A 703 45.71 21.02 -7.87
N ARG A 704 44.60 21.73 -8.08
CA ARG A 704 44.22 22.93 -7.32
C ARG A 704 44.06 22.69 -5.82
N LEU A 705 43.95 21.44 -5.36
CA LEU A 705 43.76 21.07 -3.95
C LEU A 705 44.77 21.73 -3.00
N ASP A 706 46.04 21.89 -3.41
CA ASP A 706 47.09 22.53 -2.60
C ASP A 706 47.09 24.07 -2.67
N SER A 707 46.34 24.65 -3.60
CA SER A 707 46.26 26.11 -3.83
C SER A 707 44.97 26.75 -3.33
N LEU A 708 44.09 25.97 -2.68
CA LEU A 708 42.85 26.48 -2.12
C LEU A 708 43.12 27.29 -0.84
N PRO A 709 42.32 28.33 -0.55
CA PRO A 709 42.41 29.06 0.71
C PRO A 709 42.27 28.10 1.91
N SER A 710 43.20 28.16 2.85
CA SER A 710 43.22 27.27 4.02
C SER A 710 42.05 27.47 4.98
N SER A 711 41.27 28.54 4.81
CA SER A 711 40.05 28.87 5.55
C SER A 711 38.76 28.40 4.87
N GLU A 712 38.78 28.02 3.59
CA GLU A 712 37.58 27.60 2.87
C GLU A 712 37.37 26.07 3.01
N PRO A 713 36.16 25.60 3.35
CA PRO A 713 35.84 24.17 3.42
C PRO A 713 36.03 23.44 2.08
N VAL A 714 36.56 22.22 2.15
CA VAL A 714 36.75 21.31 1.02
C VAL A 714 35.97 20.02 1.23
N ILE A 715 35.25 19.56 0.21
CA ILE A 715 34.61 18.26 0.14
C ILE A 715 35.07 17.56 -1.13
N PHE A 716 35.53 16.32 -1.01
CA PHE A 716 36.02 15.51 -2.12
C PHE A 716 35.27 14.20 -2.20
N CYS A 717 34.57 13.97 -3.30
CA CYS A 717 33.73 12.79 -3.54
C CYS A 717 34.23 11.97 -4.72
N GLY A 718 33.94 10.67 -4.71
CA GLY A 718 34.08 9.87 -5.93
C GLY A 718 34.18 8.37 -5.71
N ASP A 719 34.09 7.66 -6.84
CA ASP A 719 34.45 6.25 -6.95
C ASP A 719 35.96 6.12 -7.15
N LEU A 720 36.66 5.62 -6.13
CA LEU A 720 38.10 5.43 -6.17
C LEU A 720 38.51 4.09 -6.78
N ASN A 721 37.56 3.19 -7.07
CA ASN A 721 37.80 1.80 -7.47
C ASN A 721 38.77 1.04 -6.54
N SER A 722 38.95 1.53 -5.31
CA SER A 722 39.97 1.07 -4.38
C SER A 722 39.42 1.01 -2.95
N GLY A 723 39.78 -0.05 -2.22
CA GLY A 723 39.39 -0.23 -0.81
C GLY A 723 40.13 0.72 0.15
N ASN A 724 39.63 0.80 1.38
CA ASN A 724 40.12 1.67 2.45
C ASN A 724 41.50 1.29 3.02
N SER A 725 42.04 0.13 2.62
CA SER A 725 43.41 -0.30 2.92
C SER A 725 44.39 -0.06 1.76
N SER A 726 43.93 0.54 0.66
CA SER A 726 44.76 0.73 -0.53
C SER A 726 45.74 1.91 -0.39
N PRO A 727 46.90 1.87 -1.09
CA PRO A 727 47.77 3.03 -1.21
C PRO A 727 47.08 4.24 -1.86
N THR A 728 46.17 3.99 -2.81
CA THR A 728 45.36 5.03 -3.45
C THR A 728 44.51 5.78 -2.43
N TYR A 729 43.75 5.06 -1.60
CA TYR A 729 42.97 5.67 -0.52
C TYR A 729 43.85 6.43 0.47
N SER A 730 44.98 5.82 0.87
CA SER A 730 45.89 6.37 1.88
C SER A 730 46.47 7.73 1.47
N LEU A 731 46.70 7.96 0.16
CA LEU A 731 47.16 9.27 -0.34
C LEU A 731 46.15 10.40 -0.06
N MET A 732 44.85 10.14 -0.26
CA MET A 732 43.80 11.14 0.00
C MET A 732 43.49 11.26 1.49
N ALA A 733 43.42 10.12 2.19
CA ALA A 733 43.17 10.09 3.63
C ALA A 733 44.30 10.74 4.46
N GLY A 734 45.49 10.91 3.88
CA GLY A 734 46.58 11.70 4.46
C GLY A 734 46.45 13.21 4.27
N ARG A 735 45.46 13.68 3.48
CA ARG A 735 45.21 15.10 3.21
C ARG A 735 43.85 15.58 3.71
N LEU A 736 42.83 14.75 3.59
CA LEU A 736 41.47 15.03 4.01
C LEU A 736 40.95 13.92 4.93
N ILE A 737 39.92 14.25 5.71
CA ILE A 737 39.29 13.34 6.66
C ILE A 737 38.22 12.52 5.93
N ASP A 738 38.28 11.19 6.04
CA ASP A 738 37.24 10.29 5.51
C ASP A 738 35.99 10.34 6.41
N SER A 739 34.86 10.78 5.86
CA SER A 739 33.61 10.93 6.62
C SER A 739 33.06 9.58 7.12
N HIS A 740 33.40 8.46 6.47
CA HIS A 740 32.97 7.13 6.88
C HIS A 740 33.74 6.54 8.05
N LYS A 741 34.79 7.19 8.57
CA LYS A 741 35.41 6.73 9.84
C LYS A 741 34.37 6.57 10.95
N PHE A 742 33.25 7.29 10.87
CA PHE A 742 32.15 7.28 11.83
C PHE A 742 30.99 6.35 11.46
N ALA A 743 30.93 5.81 10.23
CA ALA A 743 29.90 4.87 9.76
C ALA A 743 30.34 4.14 8.48
N SER A 744 30.94 2.95 8.63
CA SER A 744 31.48 2.16 7.53
C SER A 744 30.44 1.22 6.90
N GLY A 745 30.40 1.18 5.58
CA GLY A 745 29.58 0.22 4.83
C GLY A 745 30.15 -0.01 3.42
N PRO A 746 30.02 -1.22 2.87
CA PRO A 746 30.37 -1.50 1.48
C PRO A 746 29.38 -0.87 0.51
N THR A 747 29.86 -0.45 -0.66
CA THR A 747 29.11 0.23 -1.72
C THR A 747 28.95 -0.63 -2.98
N PHE A 748 29.75 -1.69 -3.15
CA PHE A 748 29.79 -2.54 -4.34
C PHE A 748 29.95 -4.04 -4.00
N ILE A 749 29.35 -5.01 -4.70
CA ILE A 749 28.28 -4.89 -5.70
C ILE A 749 26.97 -4.63 -4.95
N SER A 750 26.17 -3.66 -5.38
CA SER A 750 24.98 -3.18 -4.66
C SER A 750 24.01 -4.29 -4.19
N THR A 751 23.82 -5.36 -4.96
CA THR A 751 22.95 -6.49 -4.58
C THR A 751 23.43 -7.28 -3.37
N TYR A 752 24.76 -7.42 -3.22
CA TYR A 752 25.41 -8.05 -2.08
C TYR A 752 26.72 -7.28 -1.79
N PRO A 753 26.62 -6.13 -1.09
CA PRO A 753 27.74 -5.22 -0.94
C PRO A 753 28.86 -5.85 -0.10
N ILE A 754 30.07 -5.92 -0.65
CA ILE A 754 31.27 -6.48 0.02
C ILE A 754 32.43 -5.48 0.03
N LEU A 755 32.56 -4.68 -1.02
CA LEU A 755 33.66 -3.72 -1.22
C LEU A 755 33.16 -2.29 -1.01
N ARG A 756 34.01 -1.46 -0.40
CA ARG A 756 33.80 -0.01 -0.31
C ARG A 756 34.70 0.66 -1.35
N LEU A 757 34.09 1.22 -2.38
CA LEU A 757 34.80 1.87 -3.49
C LEU A 757 34.49 3.36 -3.59
N ASP A 758 33.38 3.80 -3.01
CA ASP A 758 32.91 5.19 -3.05
C ASP A 758 33.17 5.89 -1.71
N TYR A 759 33.64 7.13 -1.79
CA TYR A 759 34.15 7.89 -0.64
C TYR A 759 33.67 9.34 -0.65
N ILE A 760 33.49 9.90 0.55
CA ILE A 760 33.35 11.33 0.79
C ILE A 760 34.42 11.71 1.80
N PHE A 761 35.33 12.60 1.39
CA PHE A 761 36.32 13.21 2.26
C PHE A 761 35.99 14.68 2.49
N HIS A 762 36.44 15.23 3.60
CA HIS A 762 36.23 16.62 3.95
C HIS A 762 37.45 17.24 4.65
N SER A 763 37.57 18.57 4.58
CA SER A 763 38.52 19.33 5.39
C SER A 763 38.05 19.43 6.84
N ARG A 764 38.96 19.86 7.74
CA ARG A 764 38.69 20.07 9.17
C ARG A 764 37.55 21.06 9.48
N HIS A 765 37.22 21.97 8.58
CA HIS A 765 36.14 22.97 8.75
C HIS A 765 34.73 22.35 8.78
N LEU A 766 34.62 21.05 8.49
CA LEU A 766 33.35 20.33 8.43
C LEU A 766 33.40 19.16 9.41
N ALA A 767 32.40 19.07 10.27
CA ALA A 767 32.19 17.94 11.17
C ALA A 767 31.08 17.04 10.62
N PRO A 768 31.32 15.74 10.35
CA PRO A 768 30.26 14.84 9.89
C PRO A 768 29.32 14.50 11.05
N VAL A 769 28.07 14.95 10.96
CA VAL A 769 27.00 14.58 11.91
C VAL A 769 26.53 13.16 11.65
N ARG A 770 26.41 12.81 10.36
CA ARG A 770 25.94 11.49 9.93
C ARG A 770 26.45 11.18 8.54
N THR A 771 27.13 10.04 8.40
CA THR A 771 27.46 9.45 7.11
C THR A 771 26.74 8.10 6.99
N ALA A 772 26.25 7.75 5.80
CA ALA A 772 25.60 6.47 5.57
C ALA A 772 25.75 6.00 4.12
N VAL A 773 25.94 4.68 3.95
CA VAL A 773 25.67 4.01 2.68
C VAL A 773 24.18 3.72 2.61
N ILE A 774 23.53 4.19 1.56
CA ILE A 774 22.09 4.03 1.36
C ILE A 774 21.86 2.68 0.70
N ASN A 775 21.40 1.71 1.50
CA ASN A 775 21.28 0.32 1.10
C ASN A 775 19.83 -0.18 1.09
N ASP A 776 18.97 0.58 0.42
CA ASP A 776 17.57 0.19 0.17
C ASP A 776 17.43 -0.60 -1.13
N TRP A 777 16.29 -1.27 -1.30
CA TRP A 777 16.05 -2.12 -2.48
C TRP A 777 16.18 -1.37 -3.82
N GLU A 778 15.81 -0.09 -3.88
CA GLU A 778 15.79 0.68 -5.12
C GLU A 778 17.21 1.03 -5.53
N CYS A 779 18.06 1.44 -4.57
CA CYS A 779 19.50 1.65 -4.79
C CYS A 779 20.18 0.36 -5.25
N ARG A 780 19.84 -0.80 -4.66
CA ARG A 780 20.36 -2.12 -5.07
C ARG A 780 19.98 -2.51 -6.50
N LEU A 781 18.91 -1.93 -7.04
CA LEU A 781 18.44 -2.21 -8.38
C LEU A 781 18.94 -1.17 -9.39
N ALA A 782 19.07 0.08 -8.98
CA ALA A 782 19.29 1.23 -9.85
C ALA A 782 20.73 1.35 -10.37
N SER A 783 21.72 0.87 -9.62
CA SER A 783 23.13 0.85 -10.01
C SER A 783 23.81 -0.38 -9.41
N ASP A 784 24.98 -0.76 -9.94
CA ASP A 784 25.88 -1.72 -9.28
C ASP A 784 26.63 -1.12 -8.08
N HIS A 785 26.55 0.20 -7.89
CA HIS A 785 27.00 0.91 -6.70
C HIS A 785 25.82 1.36 -5.83
N LEU A 786 26.07 1.52 -4.52
CA LEU A 786 25.15 2.16 -3.58
C LEU A 786 25.56 3.62 -3.35
N PRO A 787 24.62 4.56 -3.25
CA PRO A 787 24.95 5.94 -2.96
C PRO A 787 25.47 6.10 -1.54
N VAL A 788 26.45 6.99 -1.40
CA VAL A 788 26.98 7.44 -0.12
C VAL A 788 26.46 8.82 0.16
N SER A 789 26.00 9.08 1.38
CA SER A 789 25.59 10.43 1.80
C SER A 789 26.23 10.81 3.12
N SER A 790 26.58 12.11 3.26
CA SER A 790 27.09 12.69 4.49
C SER A 790 26.39 14.02 4.78
N ILE A 791 26.07 14.23 6.05
CA ILE A 791 25.55 15.48 6.60
C ILE A 791 26.67 16.11 7.42
N PHE A 792 27.07 17.31 7.05
CA PHE A 792 28.11 18.08 7.71
C PHE A 792 27.53 19.26 8.46
N VAL A 793 28.13 19.60 9.59
CA VAL A 793 28.01 20.91 10.23
C VAL A 793 29.28 21.69 9.97
N HIS A 794 29.15 22.96 9.64
CA HIS A 794 30.29 23.88 9.51
C HIS A 794 30.77 24.26 10.92
N ASP A 795 32.00 23.87 11.25
CA ASP A 795 32.62 24.21 12.53
C ASP A 795 34.00 24.85 12.27
N PRO A 796 34.09 26.19 12.35
CA PRO A 796 35.34 26.90 12.10
C PRO A 796 36.33 26.78 13.28
N GLU A 797 35.92 26.30 14.46
CA GLU A 797 36.73 26.30 15.70
C GLU A 797 37.45 24.98 15.98
N ILE A 798 37.22 23.91 15.20
CA ILE A 798 37.94 22.63 15.38
C ILE A 798 39.43 22.77 15.01
N LYS A 799 40.26 23.08 16.01
CA LYS A 799 41.70 22.82 16.02
C LYS A 799 41.93 21.36 16.43
N VAL A 800 42.34 20.51 15.51
CA VAL A 800 42.87 19.16 15.82
C VAL A 800 44.36 19.23 16.07
#